data_AF-A0AA39CUM9-F1
#
_entry.id   AF-A0AA39CUM9-F1
#
_cell.length_a   1.000
_cell.length_b   1.000
_cell.length_c   1.000
_cell.angle_alpha   90.00
_cell.angle_beta   90.00
_cell.angle_gamma   90.00
#
_symmetry.space_group_name_H-M   'P 1'
#
loop_
_entity.id
_entity.type
_entity.pdbx_description
1 polymer ?
#
loop_
_entity_poly.entity_id
_entity_poly.type
_entity_poly.pdbx_seq_one_letter_code
_entity_poly.pdbx_strand_id
1 'polypeptide(L)'
;MAVKTNAVASNDRPDWNLGGVWGKASGVKDTNNNIRYASLPVGKLRFKAPEYPPSKNEPPPFPYPVCYQIADSKCLAANPFDEDANCFPSYFANQTEDCLFVDVYVPAKIFKSPHQLKDLPVVLWISGGAYMFGSKDQYDLSKVPFYSGDGIINTASRNNGGKRQSIIYVTGNYRLGAFGWLAGDYMEKNGDPNAGLIDQRAMMQFIRDQIGKIGGNPKQVSVWGESAGASSIMHHLTMPKNIRDPLFNRAILMSPAYQWLWDRKGDMNDTFTQFLNNVATQAKCATADMACLQSTNSSVLPQVNRLIFQKQACDGAMPLGPAVNGSTIPTLAANSYTKGQGIDLTPPTHHGHTTPLHTRISSSPNTDTNDNSTTTIPDASIDVNASIEDDDTTSSSLGVGVRTAVIIFQLSAINFLASFANGVIVVGLPAIAQDISLSQELYLWPSSIYGLTSGAALLLAGSIADVVGSRVVDLTGIVAAGVSTLACGLSRTGVQLVIFRGFMGVAMSMHLPCSVSMVTQTVPSGKPRNIAFSCLGLSQPLGFSFGLVLGGVFVDTTGWRTGFYVPGAAILAFAALGFFVLAAPDTLTATKGKLHGLKTKVDWVGAIIASGGLAMLSYVLAVLSADSESIEKPNAIALLVTSVVLMAAFPFWIRIQERKRRPALIPNSIWKNRAFTSVCVTVLLSTAVMNSMELFSSLFFQEVQSLSAIQASLRLLPALIFGTVLNLSTGLLVDRLPVLWLVLVASICTAGSPLLMALISPRLDYWRGAFFAQVLEPTAGDILYTVGLIVISDGFPEQMQGLAGAVFSTVSQFGISLGLSTMQVISNLVTEETKYRDKSSPPALLKGYRASFWAMFGAMILSCFVAAFGFRKAGKVGLKRE
;
A
#
# COMPACT_ATOMS: atom_id res chain seq x y z
N MET A 1 6.90 32.33 23.45
CA MET A 1 5.80 32.18 24.43
C MET A 1 5.99 30.86 25.14
N ALA A 2 6.66 30.88 26.29
CA ALA A 2 6.39 29.90 27.33
C ALA A 2 4.93 30.11 27.78
N VAL A 3 4.31 29.10 28.41
CA VAL A 3 3.19 29.36 29.34
C VAL A 3 3.56 30.64 30.11
N LYS A 4 2.63 31.58 30.32
CA LYS A 4 2.90 32.74 31.18
C LYS A 4 3.15 32.23 32.60
N THR A 5 4.32 31.67 32.82
CA THR A 5 4.98 31.61 34.10
C THR A 5 5.39 33.05 34.35
N ASN A 6 4.44 33.86 34.82
CA ASN A 6 4.82 34.72 35.94
C ASN A 6 5.62 33.81 36.85
N ALA A 7 6.84 34.19 37.21
CA ALA A 7 7.75 33.38 37.98
C ALA A 7 7.07 32.92 39.28
N VAL A 8 6.31 31.82 39.21
CA VAL A 8 5.76 31.13 40.37
C VAL A 8 6.99 30.48 40.95
N ALA A 9 7.52 31.09 42.01
CA ALA A 9 8.63 30.55 42.77
C ALA A 9 8.36 29.06 43.05
N SER A 10 9.40 28.24 43.19
CA SER A 10 9.26 26.80 43.46
C SER A 10 8.32 26.50 44.64
N ASN A 11 8.15 27.47 45.55
CA ASN A 11 7.30 27.41 46.73
C ASN A 11 5.81 27.70 46.49
N ASP A 12 5.44 28.30 45.34
CA ASP A 12 4.04 28.62 44.98
C ASP A 12 3.42 27.62 43.99
N ARG A 13 4.18 26.60 43.58
CA ARG A 13 3.64 25.51 42.76
C ARG A 13 2.71 24.64 43.63
N PRO A 14 1.45 24.43 43.26
CA PRO A 14 0.53 23.61 44.04
C PRO A 14 1.14 22.27 44.45
N ASP A 15 1.07 21.95 45.73
CA ASP A 15 1.38 20.61 46.19
C ASP A 15 0.19 19.71 45.93
N TRP A 16 0.10 19.25 44.68
CA TRP A 16 -0.83 18.19 44.31
C TRP A 16 -0.48 16.97 45.16
N ASN A 17 -1.27 16.73 46.21
CA ASN A 17 -1.21 15.51 47.01
C ASN A 17 -1.74 14.36 46.15
N LEU A 18 -0.95 13.99 45.14
CA LEU A 18 -1.24 12.94 44.17
C LEU A 18 -1.32 11.55 44.83
N GLY A 19 -1.10 11.45 46.15
CA GLY A 19 -1.22 10.21 46.92
C GLY A 19 -2.65 9.87 47.37
N GLY A 20 -3.60 10.82 47.35
CA GLY A 20 -4.92 10.65 47.99
C GLY A 20 -6.06 10.06 47.15
N VAL A 21 -5.93 9.96 45.82
CA VAL A 21 -7.07 9.70 44.90
C VAL A 21 -7.05 8.30 44.26
N TRP A 22 -6.11 7.42 44.63
CA TRP A 22 -5.92 6.14 43.91
C TRP A 22 -6.60 4.95 44.56
N GLY A 23 -7.54 4.31 43.85
CA GLY A 23 -8.37 3.25 44.42
C GLY A 23 -8.87 2.13 43.50
N LYS A 24 -8.03 1.53 42.63
CA LYS A 24 -7.87 0.05 42.42
C LYS A 24 -7.23 -0.32 41.09
N ALA A 25 -6.44 -1.39 41.12
CA ALA A 25 -5.91 -2.08 39.95
C ALA A 25 -7.03 -2.77 39.16
N SER A 26 -6.92 -2.74 37.84
CA SER A 26 -7.69 -3.47 36.82
C SER A 26 -9.20 -3.17 36.73
N GLY A 27 -9.60 -2.59 35.59
CA GLY A 27 -10.88 -2.88 34.95
C GLY A 27 -12.11 -2.06 35.34
N VAL A 28 -12.00 -1.04 36.20
CA VAL A 28 -13.13 -0.12 36.49
C VAL A 28 -12.61 1.32 36.55
N LYS A 29 -13.19 2.18 35.71
CA LYS A 29 -12.93 3.63 35.65
C LYS A 29 -13.42 4.26 36.96
N ASP A 30 -12.50 4.75 37.78
CA ASP A 30 -12.89 5.58 38.92
C ASP A 30 -13.31 6.96 38.39
N THR A 31 -14.44 7.47 38.86
CA THR A 31 -15.02 8.77 38.51
C THR A 31 -14.17 9.97 38.97
N ASN A 32 -13.06 9.72 39.67
CA ASN A 32 -12.22 10.74 40.30
C ASN A 32 -10.90 11.05 39.57
N ASN A 33 -10.67 10.53 38.36
CA ASN A 33 -9.33 10.59 37.73
C ASN A 33 -9.01 11.89 36.96
N ASN A 34 -9.65 13.03 37.24
CA ASN A 34 -9.48 14.29 36.52
C ASN A 34 -8.51 15.26 37.21
N ILE A 35 -7.25 15.31 36.76
CA ILE A 35 -6.25 16.25 37.30
C ILE A 35 -6.18 17.49 36.43
N ARG A 36 -6.51 18.66 36.99
CA ARG A 36 -6.46 19.94 36.29
C ARG A 36 -5.01 20.34 35.98
N TYR A 37 -4.67 20.51 34.72
CA TYR A 37 -3.31 20.91 34.30
C TYR A 37 -3.21 22.37 33.87
N ALA A 38 -4.33 23.09 33.78
CA ALA A 38 -4.40 24.50 33.43
C ALA A 38 -5.59 25.20 34.10
N SER A 39 -5.48 26.52 34.27
CA SER A 39 -6.58 27.37 34.78
C SER A 39 -7.77 27.38 33.82
N LEU A 40 -8.96 27.63 34.37
CA LEU A 40 -10.23 27.64 33.65
C LEU A 40 -10.19 28.65 32.47
N PRO A 41 -10.35 28.22 31.20
CA PRO A 41 -10.16 29.09 30.03
C PRO A 41 -11.41 29.92 29.69
N VAL A 42 -12.01 30.58 30.68
CA VAL A 42 -13.21 31.44 30.52
C VAL A 42 -12.88 32.92 30.73
N GLY A 43 -13.82 33.80 30.39
CA GLY A 43 -13.67 35.25 30.59
C GLY A 43 -12.42 35.77 29.85
N LYS A 44 -11.53 36.46 30.59
CA LYS A 44 -10.30 37.03 30.02
C LYS A 44 -9.29 35.97 29.53
N LEU A 45 -9.38 34.74 30.00
CA LEU A 45 -8.53 33.62 29.57
C LEU A 45 -9.08 32.91 28.32
N ARG A 46 -10.30 33.23 27.91
CA ARG A 46 -10.90 32.70 26.68
C ARG A 46 -10.09 33.18 25.47
N PHE A 47 -9.76 32.24 24.58
CA PHE A 47 -8.89 32.46 23.40
C PHE A 47 -7.48 32.98 23.71
N LYS A 48 -7.00 32.80 24.94
CA LYS A 48 -5.62 33.07 25.37
C LYS A 48 -4.87 31.78 25.69
N ALA A 49 -3.54 31.88 25.74
CA ALA A 49 -2.68 30.83 26.23
C ALA A 49 -3.14 30.40 27.65
N PRO A 50 -3.19 29.09 27.95
CA PRO A 50 -3.57 28.61 29.26
C PRO A 50 -2.58 29.09 30.31
N GLU A 51 -3.09 29.43 31.49
CA GLU A 51 -2.28 29.71 32.66
C GLU A 51 -2.10 28.45 33.50
N TYR A 52 -1.01 28.39 34.26
CA TYR A 52 -0.77 27.28 35.18
C TYR A 52 -1.95 27.15 36.17
N PRO A 53 -2.34 25.93 36.60
CA PRO A 53 -3.53 25.74 37.42
C PRO A 53 -3.38 26.37 38.81
N PRO A 54 -4.49 26.80 39.44
CA PRO A 54 -4.48 27.38 40.77
C PRO A 54 -3.99 26.39 41.83
N SER A 55 -3.56 26.92 42.98
CA SER A 55 -2.98 26.12 44.08
C SER A 55 -3.95 25.14 44.72
N LYS A 56 -5.27 25.41 44.64
CA LYS A 56 -6.33 24.51 45.09
C LYS A 56 -6.88 23.73 43.89
N ASN A 57 -6.91 22.41 44.02
CA ASN A 57 -7.55 21.55 43.02
C ASN A 57 -9.07 21.65 43.14
N GLU A 58 -9.68 22.43 42.26
CA GLU A 58 -11.14 22.46 42.13
C GLU A 58 -11.62 21.24 41.34
N PRO A 59 -12.63 20.51 41.82
CA PRO A 59 -13.16 19.35 41.11
C PRO A 59 -13.75 19.76 39.75
N PRO A 60 -13.74 18.86 38.76
CA PRO A 60 -14.36 19.13 37.47
C PRO A 60 -15.88 19.35 37.64
N PRO A 61 -16.51 20.14 36.76
CA PRO A 61 -17.96 20.40 36.83
C PRO A 61 -18.80 19.16 36.55
N PHE A 62 -18.20 18.16 35.88
CA PHE A 62 -18.81 16.88 35.56
C PHE A 62 -17.80 15.76 35.81
N PRO A 63 -18.25 14.51 36.07
CA PRO A 63 -17.34 13.37 36.24
C PRO A 63 -16.43 13.10 35.03
N TYR A 64 -16.86 13.47 33.83
CA TYR A 64 -16.13 13.29 32.57
C TYR A 64 -16.22 14.58 31.74
N PRO A 65 -15.44 15.62 32.07
CA PRO A 65 -15.50 16.90 31.38
C PRO A 65 -14.91 16.76 29.98
N VAL A 66 -15.64 17.24 28.96
CA VAL A 66 -15.20 17.21 27.56
C VAL A 66 -15.09 18.64 27.04
N CYS A 67 -14.05 18.98 26.28
CA CYS A 67 -13.99 20.30 25.64
C CYS A 67 -15.08 20.43 24.58
N TYR A 68 -15.59 21.64 24.32
CA TYR A 68 -16.58 21.82 23.27
C TYR A 68 -16.09 21.31 21.90
N GLN A 69 -16.92 20.49 21.27
CA GLN A 69 -16.68 19.82 19.99
C GLN A 69 -17.45 20.53 18.88
N ILE A 70 -17.03 20.39 17.62
CA ILE A 70 -17.81 20.86 16.46
C ILE A 70 -18.91 19.85 16.07
N ALA A 71 -18.68 18.54 16.23
CA ALA A 71 -19.68 17.52 15.93
C ALA A 71 -20.72 17.38 17.07
N ASP A 72 -21.96 17.03 16.72
CA ASP A 72 -22.98 16.76 17.74
C ASP A 72 -22.66 15.45 18.49
N SER A 73 -23.16 15.36 19.72
CA SER A 73 -23.03 14.25 20.68
C SER A 73 -23.38 12.86 20.14
N LYS A 74 -23.96 12.76 18.94
CA LYS A 74 -24.41 11.52 18.30
C LYS A 74 -23.70 11.19 17.00
N CYS A 75 -23.02 12.14 16.34
CA CYS A 75 -22.61 11.90 14.96
C CYS A 75 -21.39 12.72 14.46
N LEU A 76 -20.34 12.01 14.03
CA LEU A 76 -19.27 12.48 13.14
C LEU A 76 -19.64 12.13 11.69
N ALA A 77 -20.35 13.03 11.00
CA ALA A 77 -20.73 12.81 9.61
C ALA A 77 -19.50 12.89 8.70
N ALA A 78 -19.22 11.82 7.95
CA ALA A 78 -18.23 11.81 6.88
C ALA A 78 -18.74 12.50 5.59
N ASN A 79 -19.99 12.96 5.59
CA ASN A 79 -20.61 13.69 4.49
C ASN A 79 -21.58 14.77 5.06
N PRO A 80 -21.30 16.07 4.89
CA PRO A 80 -22.20 17.14 5.35
C PRO A 80 -23.47 17.29 4.49
N PHE A 81 -23.62 16.51 3.40
CA PHE A 81 -24.76 16.58 2.48
C PHE A 81 -25.78 15.44 2.62
N ASP A 82 -25.60 14.56 3.59
CA ASP A 82 -26.46 13.39 3.77
C ASP A 82 -26.73 13.21 5.27
N GLU A 83 -27.91 13.65 5.71
CA GLU A 83 -28.38 13.50 7.10
C GLU A 83 -28.55 12.01 7.49
N ASP A 84 -28.60 11.10 6.50
CA ASP A 84 -28.78 9.65 6.67
C ASP A 84 -27.49 8.84 6.40
N ALA A 85 -26.35 9.50 6.10
CA ALA A 85 -25.09 8.79 5.88
C ALA A 85 -24.62 8.08 7.15
N ASN A 86 -24.28 6.79 7.01
CA ASN A 86 -23.72 5.93 8.06
C ASN A 86 -22.60 6.65 8.83
N CYS A 87 -22.99 7.14 10.00
CA CYS A 87 -22.18 8.02 10.80
C CYS A 87 -21.14 7.25 11.63
N PHE A 88 -19.99 7.85 11.95
CA PHE A 88 -19.13 7.35 13.02
C PHE A 88 -19.72 7.79 14.37
N PRO A 89 -20.34 6.90 15.15
CA PRO A 89 -21.04 7.31 16.34
C PRO A 89 -20.00 7.48 17.45
N SER A 90 -19.84 8.70 17.94
CA SER A 90 -18.97 9.04 19.07
C SER A 90 -19.79 9.80 20.11
N TYR A 91 -19.77 9.33 21.35
CA TYR A 91 -20.58 9.88 22.43
C TYR A 91 -19.78 10.94 23.20
N PHE A 92 -20.07 12.23 22.97
CA PHE A 92 -19.47 13.36 23.67
C PHE A 92 -20.49 14.04 24.59
N ALA A 93 -20.73 13.43 25.75
CA ALA A 93 -21.51 14.04 26.83
C ALA A 93 -20.67 15.05 27.63
N ASN A 94 -21.35 15.91 28.41
CA ASN A 94 -20.72 16.80 29.41
C ASN A 94 -19.68 17.77 28.82
N GLN A 95 -20.01 18.41 27.69
CA GLN A 95 -19.16 19.42 27.07
C GLN A 95 -19.14 20.73 27.86
N THR A 96 -17.97 21.28 28.12
CA THR A 96 -17.74 22.50 28.92
C THR A 96 -16.44 23.19 28.48
N GLU A 97 -16.31 24.50 28.74
CA GLU A 97 -15.02 25.20 28.65
C GLU A 97 -14.07 24.76 29.77
N ASP A 98 -14.60 24.30 30.91
CA ASP A 98 -13.81 23.75 32.01
C ASP A 98 -13.41 22.30 31.75
N CYS A 99 -12.51 22.10 30.79
CA CYS A 99 -12.18 20.79 30.26
C CYS A 99 -10.70 20.42 30.28
N LEU A 100 -9.80 21.32 30.73
CA LEU A 100 -8.33 21.13 30.70
C LEU A 100 -7.83 20.22 31.84
N PHE A 101 -8.19 18.94 31.74
CA PHE A 101 -7.85 17.88 32.68
C PHE A 101 -7.05 16.76 32.00
N VAL A 102 -6.19 16.10 32.79
CA VAL A 102 -5.52 14.86 32.41
C VAL A 102 -5.99 13.70 33.27
N ASP A 103 -6.05 12.52 32.67
CA ASP A 103 -6.12 11.25 33.37
C ASP A 103 -4.72 10.65 33.41
N VAL A 104 -4.31 10.23 34.60
CA VAL A 104 -3.04 9.54 34.82
C VAL A 104 -3.36 8.09 35.18
N TYR A 105 -2.59 7.17 34.64
CA TYR A 105 -2.72 5.74 34.93
C TYR A 105 -1.40 5.24 35.49
N VAL A 106 -1.44 4.78 36.74
CA VAL A 106 -0.26 4.45 37.54
C VAL A 106 -0.34 2.97 37.94
N PRO A 107 0.73 2.18 37.74
CA PRO A 107 0.81 0.81 38.22
C PRO A 107 0.58 0.73 39.74
N ALA A 108 -0.42 -0.06 40.17
CA ALA A 108 -0.82 -0.14 41.59
C ALA A 108 0.30 -0.55 42.56
N LYS A 109 1.35 -1.21 42.07
CA LYS A 109 2.53 -1.60 42.86
C LYS A 109 3.33 -0.40 43.39
N ILE A 110 3.26 0.76 42.73
CA ILE A 110 3.94 1.99 43.17
C ILE A 110 3.42 2.43 44.54
N PHE A 111 2.10 2.30 44.77
CA PHE A 111 1.50 2.64 46.06
C PHE A 111 1.76 1.60 47.16
N LYS A 112 1.95 0.33 46.78
CA LYS A 112 2.23 -0.76 47.73
C LYS A 112 3.70 -0.86 48.14
N SER A 113 4.62 -0.46 47.26
CA SER A 113 6.07 -0.52 47.50
C SER A 113 6.80 0.64 46.81
N PRO A 114 6.65 1.89 47.33
CA PRO A 114 7.14 3.11 46.66
C PRO A 114 8.66 3.14 46.42
N HIS A 115 9.42 2.37 47.21
CA HIS A 115 10.87 2.29 47.09
C HIS A 115 11.36 1.35 45.98
N GLN A 116 10.52 0.46 45.46
CA GLN A 116 10.91 -0.56 44.46
C GLN A 116 10.62 -0.14 43.01
N LEU A 117 9.77 0.88 42.80
CA LEU A 117 9.37 1.36 41.46
C LEU A 117 9.54 2.88 41.41
N LYS A 118 10.75 3.33 41.06
CA LYS A 118 11.09 4.74 40.81
C LYS A 118 11.58 4.91 39.37
N ASP A 119 11.55 6.15 38.90
CA ASP A 119 12.03 6.55 37.58
C ASP A 119 11.37 5.82 36.40
N LEU A 120 10.05 5.60 36.48
CA LEU A 120 9.32 4.92 35.42
C LEU A 120 9.19 5.79 34.15
N PRO A 121 9.32 5.21 32.95
CA PRO A 121 9.04 5.93 31.72
C PRO A 121 7.57 6.34 31.63
N VAL A 122 7.34 7.52 31.06
CA VAL A 122 6.02 8.16 30.97
C VAL A 122 5.60 8.22 29.50
N VAL A 123 4.38 7.78 29.20
CA VAL A 123 3.75 7.92 27.90
C VAL A 123 2.63 8.95 28.01
N LEU A 124 2.71 10.02 27.23
CA LEU A 124 1.65 11.01 27.10
C LEU A 124 0.95 10.83 25.75
N TRP A 125 -0.34 10.54 25.77
CA TRP A 125 -1.18 10.44 24.58
C TRP A 125 -1.90 11.76 24.29
N ILE A 126 -1.79 12.25 23.06
CA ILE A 126 -2.52 13.40 22.53
C ILE A 126 -3.61 12.87 21.58
N SER A 127 -4.87 13.10 21.93
CA SER A 127 -6.03 12.63 21.15
C SER A 127 -6.08 13.23 19.74
N GLY A 128 -6.54 12.43 18.77
CA GLY A 128 -6.82 12.86 17.40
C GLY A 128 -8.21 13.49 17.28
N GLY A 129 -8.72 13.58 16.03
CA GLY A 129 -10.08 14.04 15.74
C GLY A 129 -10.17 15.34 14.94
N ALA A 130 -9.35 15.46 13.88
CA ALA A 130 -9.38 16.55 12.91
C ALA A 130 -9.30 17.98 13.47
N TYR A 131 -8.81 18.16 14.71
CA TYR A 131 -8.82 19.43 15.47
C TYR A 131 -10.21 19.94 15.87
N MET A 132 -11.25 19.17 15.54
CA MET A 132 -12.65 19.55 15.68
C MET A 132 -13.37 18.74 16.75
N PHE A 133 -12.87 17.54 17.01
CA PHE A 133 -13.39 16.62 18.00
C PHE A 133 -12.25 15.81 18.65
N GLY A 134 -12.56 15.06 19.70
CA GLY A 134 -11.61 14.28 20.48
C GLY A 134 -11.71 14.57 21.98
N SER A 135 -11.51 13.54 22.80
CA SER A 135 -11.49 13.65 24.26
C SER A 135 -10.73 12.48 24.86
N LYS A 136 -10.09 12.69 26.02
CA LYS A 136 -9.54 11.59 26.83
C LYS A 136 -10.63 10.59 27.25
N ASP A 137 -11.87 11.06 27.36
CA ASP A 137 -13.07 10.31 27.73
C ASP A 137 -13.86 9.80 26.51
N GLN A 138 -13.24 9.73 25.32
CA GLN A 138 -13.92 9.26 24.11
C GLN A 138 -14.17 7.75 24.16
N TYR A 139 -15.38 7.34 23.75
CA TYR A 139 -15.81 5.94 23.67
C TYR A 139 -16.19 5.57 22.24
N ASP A 140 -15.93 4.32 21.87
CA ASP A 140 -16.50 3.73 20.66
C ASP A 140 -17.96 3.27 20.87
N LEU A 141 -18.59 2.79 19.79
CA LEU A 141 -19.96 2.27 19.76
C LEU A 141 -20.24 1.15 20.76
N SER A 142 -19.22 0.39 21.16
CA SER A 142 -19.32 -0.70 22.14
C SER A 142 -19.08 -0.24 23.57
N LYS A 143 -18.99 1.09 23.80
CA LYS A 143 -18.64 1.72 25.08
C LYS A 143 -17.24 1.33 25.58
N VAL A 144 -16.32 1.05 24.66
CA VAL A 144 -14.91 0.83 24.98
C VAL A 144 -14.19 2.18 24.94
N PRO A 145 -13.45 2.56 26.01
CA PRO A 145 -12.70 3.82 26.00
C PRO A 145 -11.59 3.78 24.94
N PHE A 146 -11.62 4.71 24.01
CA PHE A 146 -10.77 4.70 22.81
C PHE A 146 -9.30 5.01 23.14
N TYR A 147 -9.04 5.86 24.14
CA TYR A 147 -7.69 6.29 24.53
C TYR A 147 -7.28 5.83 25.94
N SER A 148 -7.93 4.81 26.51
CA SER A 148 -7.56 4.29 27.84
C SER A 148 -6.16 3.68 27.85
N GLY A 149 -5.42 3.96 28.92
CA GLY A 149 -4.11 3.39 29.20
C GLY A 149 -4.14 1.94 29.71
N ASP A 150 -5.33 1.35 29.93
CA ASP A 150 -5.46 0.01 30.54
C ASP A 150 -4.73 -1.06 29.73
N GLY A 151 -4.91 -1.07 28.40
CA GLY A 151 -4.29 -2.05 27.52
C GLY A 151 -2.77 -1.97 27.58
N ILE A 152 -2.20 -0.77 27.43
CA ILE A 152 -0.75 -0.58 27.36
C ILE A 152 -0.08 -0.84 28.72
N ILE A 153 -0.71 -0.44 29.83
CA ILE A 153 -0.18 -0.73 31.18
C ILE A 153 -0.26 -2.22 31.51
N ASN A 154 -1.36 -2.89 31.16
CA ASN A 154 -1.50 -4.32 31.37
C ASN A 154 -0.47 -5.11 30.55
N THR A 155 -0.26 -4.75 29.28
CA THR A 155 0.74 -5.38 28.42
C THR A 155 2.16 -5.13 28.92
N ALA A 156 2.51 -3.88 29.27
CA ALA A 156 3.82 -3.57 29.84
C ALA A 156 4.12 -4.36 31.12
N SER A 157 3.09 -4.59 31.94
CA SER A 157 3.19 -5.33 33.20
C SER A 157 3.31 -6.86 33.04
N ARG A 158 3.06 -7.41 31.85
CA ARG A 158 3.19 -8.86 31.56
C ARG A 158 4.68 -9.25 31.45
N ASN A 159 4.99 -10.46 31.92
CA ASN A 159 6.37 -10.92 32.05
C ASN A 159 6.94 -11.32 30.66
N ASN A 160 7.67 -10.41 30.02
CA ASN A 160 8.31 -10.66 28.72
C ASN A 160 9.76 -11.12 28.94
N GLY A 161 9.98 -12.43 29.09
CA GLY A 161 11.33 -13.02 29.18
C GLY A 161 12.14 -12.67 30.45
N GLY A 162 11.47 -12.35 31.57
CA GLY A 162 12.12 -12.17 32.88
C GLY A 162 12.37 -10.71 33.31
N LYS A 163 12.07 -9.70 32.48
CA LYS A 163 12.07 -8.28 32.87
C LYS A 163 10.65 -7.73 32.81
N ARG A 164 9.99 -7.58 33.96
CA ARG A 164 8.74 -6.81 34.05
C ARG A 164 9.07 -5.33 33.90
N GLN A 165 8.49 -4.65 32.91
CA GLN A 165 8.57 -3.20 32.80
C GLN A 165 7.29 -2.57 33.37
N SER A 166 7.39 -1.38 33.92
CA SER A 166 6.23 -0.62 34.42
C SER A 166 6.30 0.77 33.83
N ILE A 167 5.18 1.27 33.35
CA ILE A 167 5.09 2.57 32.69
C ILE A 167 3.96 3.38 33.34
N ILE A 168 4.05 4.70 33.25
CA ILE A 168 2.94 5.60 33.56
C ILE A 168 2.34 6.08 32.24
N TYR A 169 1.02 5.98 32.11
CA TYR A 169 0.31 6.47 30.93
C TYR A 169 -0.53 7.70 31.30
N VAL A 170 -0.49 8.73 30.48
CA VAL A 170 -1.22 9.99 30.68
C VAL A 170 -1.97 10.32 29.40
N THR A 171 -3.22 10.74 29.52
CA THR A 171 -4.02 11.26 28.39
C THR A 171 -4.79 12.48 28.87
N GLY A 172 -5.07 13.44 27.99
CA GLY A 172 -5.66 14.71 28.39
C GLY A 172 -6.46 15.39 27.31
N ASN A 173 -7.33 16.29 27.73
CA ASN A 173 -8.11 17.14 26.85
C ASN A 173 -7.35 18.41 26.49
N TYR A 174 -7.59 18.95 25.30
CA TYR A 174 -7.12 20.27 24.87
C TYR A 174 -8.25 20.96 24.09
N ARG A 175 -8.23 22.30 23.98
CA ARG A 175 -9.30 23.03 23.28
C ARG A 175 -9.32 22.67 21.78
N LEU A 176 -10.53 22.51 21.24
CA LEU A 176 -10.81 22.10 19.86
C LEU A 176 -11.67 23.14 19.15
N GLY A 177 -11.82 22.98 17.83
CA GLY A 177 -12.56 23.91 16.98
C GLY A 177 -12.10 25.36 17.14
N ALA A 178 -13.03 26.31 17.12
CA ALA A 178 -12.74 27.72 17.26
C ALA A 178 -12.08 28.06 18.61
N PHE A 179 -12.38 27.30 19.67
CA PHE A 179 -11.77 27.52 20.99
C PHE A 179 -10.26 27.25 21.01
N GLY A 180 -9.79 26.33 20.16
CA GLY A 180 -8.39 25.91 20.11
C GLY A 180 -7.59 26.50 18.94
N TRP A 181 -8.25 26.79 17.82
CA TRP A 181 -7.55 26.90 16.53
C TRP A 181 -7.88 28.16 15.72
N LEU A 182 -8.54 29.16 16.31
CA LEU A 182 -8.67 30.47 15.66
C LEU A 182 -7.28 31.10 15.48
N ALA A 183 -7.07 31.69 14.30
CA ALA A 183 -5.81 32.30 13.88
C ALA A 183 -6.06 33.50 12.95
N GLY A 184 -4.99 34.08 12.41
CA GLY A 184 -5.03 35.28 11.57
C GLY A 184 -4.54 36.54 12.29
N ASP A 185 -4.32 37.61 11.51
CA ASP A 185 -3.72 38.87 11.97
C ASP A 185 -4.46 39.49 13.17
N TYR A 186 -5.79 39.41 13.21
CA TYR A 186 -6.56 39.91 14.36
C TYR A 186 -6.27 39.11 15.63
N MET A 187 -6.22 37.77 15.54
CA MET A 187 -5.96 36.88 16.68
C MET A 187 -4.56 37.06 17.24
N GLU A 188 -3.58 37.34 16.39
CA GLU A 188 -2.21 37.63 16.84
C GLU A 188 -2.09 38.94 17.62
N LYS A 189 -2.93 39.94 17.31
CA LYS A 189 -2.95 41.23 18.00
C LYS A 189 -3.79 41.21 19.28
N ASN A 190 -4.91 40.50 19.27
CA ASN A 190 -5.94 40.61 20.32
C ASN A 190 -6.11 39.33 21.15
N GLY A 191 -5.75 38.16 20.61
CA GLY A 191 -5.90 36.83 21.22
C GLY A 191 -4.54 36.13 21.41
N ASP A 192 -4.55 34.80 21.47
CA ASP A 192 -3.37 33.97 21.21
C ASP A 192 -3.78 32.88 20.19
N PRO A 193 -3.21 32.86 18.98
CA PRO A 193 -3.53 31.84 17.99
C PRO A 193 -2.99 30.46 18.41
N ASN A 194 -3.60 29.40 17.89
CA ASN A 194 -3.23 28.01 18.20
C ASN A 194 -3.32 27.66 19.69
N ALA A 195 -4.31 28.20 20.41
CA ALA A 195 -4.54 27.94 21.82
C ALA A 195 -4.53 26.44 22.19
N GLY A 196 -5.11 25.56 21.35
CA GLY A 196 -5.09 24.11 21.54
C GLY A 196 -3.70 23.49 21.47
N LEU A 197 -2.79 24.03 20.65
CA LEU A 197 -1.40 23.62 20.62
C LEU A 197 -0.66 24.07 21.89
N ILE A 198 -0.98 25.26 22.41
CA ILE A 198 -0.40 25.79 23.64
C ILE A 198 -0.92 25.01 24.86
N ASP A 199 -2.18 24.57 24.86
CA ASP A 199 -2.76 23.66 25.85
C ASP A 199 -1.94 22.37 25.95
N GLN A 200 -1.60 21.75 24.81
CA GLN A 200 -0.76 20.56 24.81
C GLN A 200 0.64 20.82 25.39
N ARG A 201 1.24 22.01 25.17
CA ARG A 201 2.51 22.40 25.81
C ARG A 201 2.36 22.57 27.31
N ALA A 202 1.28 23.19 27.76
CA ALA A 202 0.98 23.34 29.19
C ALA A 202 0.80 21.97 29.85
N MET A 203 0.12 21.03 29.18
CA MET A 203 -0.02 19.65 29.62
C MET A 203 1.34 18.94 29.74
N MET A 204 2.20 19.05 28.72
CA MET A 204 3.55 18.48 28.77
C MET A 204 4.41 19.10 29.88
N GLN A 205 4.29 20.42 30.08
CA GLN A 205 4.96 21.15 31.16
C GLN A 205 4.51 20.68 32.53
N PHE A 206 3.20 20.55 32.73
CA PHE A 206 2.60 20.05 33.96
C PHE A 206 3.08 18.63 34.29
N ILE A 207 3.10 17.73 33.29
CA ILE A 207 3.62 16.37 33.46
C ILE A 207 5.10 16.40 33.86
N ARG A 208 5.93 17.18 33.17
CA ARG A 208 7.34 17.33 33.51
C ARG A 208 7.56 17.79 34.95
N ASP A 209 6.73 18.72 35.43
CA ASP A 209 6.85 19.29 36.77
C ASP A 209 6.30 18.38 37.88
N GLN A 210 5.26 17.58 37.61
CA GLN A 210 4.52 16.85 38.66
C GLN A 210 4.74 15.32 38.64
N ILE A 211 5.11 14.70 37.51
CA ILE A 211 5.11 13.23 37.38
C ILE A 211 6.15 12.54 38.28
N GLY A 212 7.21 13.26 38.68
CA GLY A 212 8.20 12.79 39.65
C GLY A 212 7.61 12.44 41.01
N LYS A 213 6.54 13.12 41.42
CA LYS A 213 5.88 12.88 42.72
C LYS A 213 5.18 11.51 42.80
N ILE A 214 4.86 10.91 41.65
CA ILE A 214 4.19 9.59 41.55
C ILE A 214 5.10 8.51 40.95
N GLY A 215 6.42 8.70 41.02
CA GLY A 215 7.42 7.72 40.60
C GLY A 215 7.75 7.71 39.11
N GLY A 216 7.21 8.65 38.32
CA GLY A 216 7.58 8.82 36.91
C GLY A 216 8.90 9.58 36.74
N ASN A 217 9.62 9.29 35.66
CA ASN A 217 10.84 10.00 35.31
C ASN A 217 10.53 11.19 34.39
N PRO A 218 10.65 12.45 34.84
CA PRO A 218 10.40 13.62 33.99
C PRO A 218 11.41 13.76 32.84
N LYS A 219 12.54 13.04 32.91
CA LYS A 219 13.54 12.92 31.84
C LYS A 219 13.28 11.72 30.92
N GLN A 220 12.18 10.98 31.05
CA GLN A 220 11.80 9.89 30.12
C GLN A 220 10.33 9.99 29.72
N VAL A 221 9.96 11.14 29.18
CA VAL A 221 8.60 11.39 28.65
C VAL A 221 8.58 11.13 27.14
N SER A 222 7.68 10.25 26.72
CA SER A 222 7.39 9.92 25.32
C SER A 222 6.00 10.44 24.94
N VAL A 223 5.90 11.24 23.88
CA VAL A 223 4.62 11.78 23.39
C VAL A 223 4.10 10.98 22.21
N TRP A 224 2.86 10.51 22.30
CA TRP A 224 2.23 9.63 21.32
C TRP A 224 0.96 10.31 20.82
N GLY A 225 0.67 10.19 19.53
CA GLY A 225 -0.54 10.80 18.97
C GLY A 225 -0.91 10.18 17.64
N GLU A 226 -2.20 10.27 17.33
CA GLU A 226 -2.81 9.81 16.07
C GLU A 226 -3.53 10.96 15.38
N SER A 227 -3.53 10.97 14.04
CA SER A 227 -4.25 11.97 13.23
C SER A 227 -3.85 13.41 13.61
N ALA A 228 -4.80 14.23 14.08
CA ALA A 228 -4.56 15.58 14.58
C ALA A 228 -3.56 15.64 15.75
N GLY A 229 -3.53 14.61 16.62
CA GLY A 229 -2.57 14.50 17.72
C GLY A 229 -1.15 14.27 17.21
N ALA A 230 -0.99 13.38 16.21
CA ALA A 230 0.30 13.14 15.55
C ALA A 230 0.85 14.41 14.88
N SER A 231 -0.01 15.17 14.21
CA SER A 231 0.39 16.46 13.60
C SER A 231 0.70 17.53 14.62
N SER A 232 -0.02 17.58 15.75
CA SER A 232 0.33 18.51 16.81
C SER A 232 1.74 18.24 17.36
N ILE A 233 2.12 16.95 17.50
CA ILE A 233 3.50 16.54 17.85
C ILE A 233 4.50 17.02 16.79
N MET A 234 4.15 16.91 15.50
CA MET A 234 5.00 17.42 14.43
C MET A 234 5.23 18.94 14.52
N HIS A 235 4.20 19.72 14.89
CA HIS A 235 4.36 21.15 15.16
C HIS A 235 5.23 21.41 16.38
N HIS A 236 5.12 20.62 17.46
CA HIS A 236 6.02 20.73 18.61
C HIS A 236 7.49 20.45 18.26
N LEU A 237 7.77 19.50 17.35
CA LEU A 237 9.11 19.17 16.88
C LEU A 237 9.73 20.26 16.00
N THR A 238 8.91 20.99 15.25
CA THR A 238 9.33 22.03 14.29
C THR A 238 9.26 23.45 14.86
N MET A 239 8.89 23.62 16.14
CA MET A 239 8.92 24.93 16.80
C MET A 239 10.34 25.54 16.81
N PRO A 240 10.45 26.89 16.77
CA PRO A 240 11.73 27.58 16.92
C PRO A 240 12.51 27.17 18.17
N LYS A 241 13.84 27.05 18.05
CA LYS A 241 14.73 26.57 19.13
C LYS A 241 14.59 27.34 20.45
N ASN A 242 14.31 28.65 20.40
CA ASN A 242 14.12 29.52 21.56
C ASN A 242 12.80 29.28 22.32
N ILE A 243 11.84 28.58 21.71
CA ILE A 243 10.56 28.19 22.33
C ILE A 243 10.59 26.69 22.69
N ARG A 244 11.44 25.93 22.01
CA ARG A 244 11.55 24.47 22.06
C ARG A 244 12.38 23.99 23.25
N ASP A 245 11.87 24.20 24.46
CA ASP A 245 12.37 23.51 25.65
C ASP A 245 12.10 21.99 25.55
N PRO A 246 13.01 21.11 26.01
CA PRO A 246 12.78 19.68 26.00
C PRO A 246 11.72 19.32 27.04
N LEU A 247 10.47 19.23 26.59
CA LEU A 247 9.33 18.73 27.37
C LEU A 247 9.14 17.21 27.22
N PHE A 248 9.74 16.62 26.19
CA PHE A 248 9.75 15.20 25.90
C PHE A 248 11.03 14.84 25.13
N ASN A 249 11.37 13.55 25.06
CA ASN A 249 12.56 13.07 24.35
C ASN A 249 12.31 11.91 23.38
N ARG A 250 11.07 11.43 23.31
CA ARG A 250 10.63 10.43 22.33
C ARG A 250 9.26 10.83 21.82
N ALA A 251 9.00 10.54 20.56
CA ALA A 251 7.72 10.85 19.93
C ALA A 251 7.26 9.67 19.06
N ILE A 252 5.96 9.36 19.06
CA ILE A 252 5.33 8.42 18.12
C ILE A 252 4.20 9.16 17.42
N LEU A 253 4.33 9.30 16.10
CA LEU A 253 3.37 9.98 15.25
C LEU A 253 2.67 8.93 14.40
N MET A 254 1.35 8.79 14.55
CA MET A 254 0.53 7.83 13.81
C MET A 254 -0.39 8.57 12.83
N SER A 255 -0.13 8.47 11.54
CA SER A 255 -0.96 9.06 10.47
C SER A 255 -1.24 10.59 10.65
N PRO A 256 -0.21 11.46 10.70
CA PRO A 256 -0.40 12.90 10.93
C PRO A 256 -1.32 13.58 9.90
N ALA A 257 -2.35 14.29 10.38
CA ALA A 257 -3.29 15.09 9.57
C ALA A 257 -2.78 16.51 9.29
N TYR A 258 -2.60 16.89 8.02
CA TYR A 258 -1.99 18.17 7.63
C TYR A 258 -3.03 19.22 7.21
N GLN A 259 -2.92 20.45 7.71
CA GLN A 259 -3.75 21.59 7.29
C GLN A 259 -2.91 22.69 6.66
N TRP A 260 -3.40 23.28 5.57
CA TRP A 260 -2.71 24.32 4.80
C TRP A 260 -3.07 25.72 5.31
N LEU A 261 -3.02 25.92 6.62
CA LEU A 261 -3.32 27.22 7.24
C LEU A 261 -2.02 28.04 7.28
N TRP A 262 -1.74 28.76 6.19
CA TRP A 262 -0.57 29.65 6.09
C TRP A 262 -0.89 31.12 5.75
N ASP A 263 -2.03 31.39 5.10
CA ASP A 263 -2.46 32.76 4.77
C ASP A 263 -3.05 33.49 5.98
N ARG A 264 -2.17 34.22 6.69
CA ARG A 264 -2.50 34.97 7.90
C ARG A 264 -3.45 36.15 7.67
N LYS A 265 -3.50 36.70 6.46
CA LYS A 265 -4.26 37.92 6.15
C LYS A 265 -5.51 37.66 5.33
N GLY A 266 -5.58 36.57 4.55
CA GLY A 266 -6.80 36.12 3.87
C GLY A 266 -7.57 35.12 4.71
N ASP A 267 -7.65 33.87 4.25
CA ASP A 267 -8.63 32.86 4.69
C ASP A 267 -8.72 32.66 6.21
N MET A 268 -7.60 32.72 6.93
CA MET A 268 -7.62 32.61 8.41
C MET A 268 -8.35 33.78 9.06
N ASN A 269 -8.03 35.00 8.62
CA ASN A 269 -8.61 36.21 9.18
C ASN A 269 -10.09 36.34 8.79
N ASP A 270 -10.46 35.86 7.60
CA ASP A 270 -11.86 35.78 7.16
C ASP A 270 -12.66 34.78 7.99
N THR A 271 -12.09 33.60 8.26
CA THR A 271 -12.70 32.59 9.13
C THR A 271 -12.89 33.14 10.55
N PHE A 272 -11.90 33.85 11.08
CA PHE A 272 -12.02 34.52 12.38
C PHE A 272 -13.11 35.61 12.37
N THR A 273 -13.13 36.46 11.34
CA THR A 273 -14.11 37.55 11.23
C THR A 273 -15.54 37.01 11.12
N GLN A 274 -15.73 35.93 10.37
CA GLN A 274 -17.02 35.22 10.29
C GLN A 274 -17.44 34.65 11.64
N PHE A 275 -16.52 34.01 12.38
CA PHE A 275 -16.80 33.54 13.75
C PHE A 275 -17.30 34.70 14.62
N LEU A 276 -16.53 35.78 14.64
CA LEU A 276 -16.75 36.93 15.49
C LEU A 276 -18.09 37.61 15.21
N ASN A 277 -18.43 37.82 13.93
CA ASN A 277 -19.68 38.41 13.51
C ASN A 277 -20.90 37.54 13.87
N ASN A 278 -20.77 36.22 13.73
CA ASN A 278 -21.81 35.28 14.12
C ASN A 278 -22.02 35.28 15.64
N VAL A 279 -20.95 35.33 16.43
CA VAL A 279 -21.06 35.47 17.90
C VAL A 279 -21.69 36.81 18.26
N ALA A 280 -21.22 37.92 17.69
CA ALA A 280 -21.75 39.24 18.00
C ALA A 280 -23.26 39.35 17.71
N THR A 281 -23.71 38.72 16.62
CA THR A 281 -25.12 38.68 16.23
C THR A 281 -25.96 37.82 17.19
N GLN A 282 -25.50 36.60 17.52
CA GLN A 282 -26.25 35.71 18.42
C GLN A 282 -26.23 36.17 19.88
N ALA A 283 -25.11 36.71 20.35
CA ALA A 283 -24.95 37.23 21.71
C ALA A 283 -25.45 38.67 21.86
N LYS A 284 -25.88 39.33 20.77
CA LYS A 284 -26.33 40.73 20.74
C LYS A 284 -25.30 41.70 21.32
N CYS A 285 -24.04 41.52 20.95
CA CYS A 285 -22.95 42.42 21.36
C CYS A 285 -23.08 43.80 20.69
N ALA A 286 -22.66 44.86 21.39
CA ALA A 286 -22.61 46.21 20.82
C ALA A 286 -21.53 46.34 19.72
N THR A 287 -20.41 45.63 19.87
CA THR A 287 -19.28 45.61 18.93
C THR A 287 -18.83 44.17 18.70
N ALA A 288 -18.39 43.88 17.47
CA ALA A 288 -17.79 42.60 17.09
C ALA A 288 -16.29 42.64 17.39
N ASP A 289 -15.92 42.37 18.65
CA ASP A 289 -14.53 42.40 19.11
C ASP A 289 -14.19 41.26 20.11
N MET A 290 -12.92 41.19 20.54
CA MET A 290 -12.48 40.20 21.53
C MET A 290 -13.21 40.31 22.88
N ALA A 291 -13.65 41.51 23.28
CA ALA A 291 -14.39 41.69 24.53
C ALA A 291 -15.78 41.04 24.45
N CYS A 292 -16.44 41.12 23.29
CA CYS A 292 -17.66 40.36 23.01
C CYS A 292 -17.41 38.85 23.15
N LEU A 293 -16.37 38.30 22.52
CA LEU A 293 -16.03 36.88 22.63
C LEU A 293 -15.80 36.43 24.09
N GLN A 294 -15.10 37.25 24.88
CA GLN A 294 -14.77 36.96 26.28
C GLN A 294 -15.94 37.13 27.26
N SER A 295 -16.90 38.00 26.96
CA SER A 295 -18.09 38.24 27.80
C SER A 295 -19.30 37.39 27.41
N THR A 296 -19.28 36.77 26.23
CA THR A 296 -20.38 35.92 25.73
C THR A 296 -20.63 34.71 26.64
N ASN A 297 -21.90 34.34 26.79
CA ASN A 297 -22.31 33.12 27.50
C ASN A 297 -21.79 31.86 26.79
N SER A 298 -21.24 30.92 27.55
CA SER A 298 -20.70 29.65 27.08
C SER A 298 -21.71 28.77 26.32
N SER A 299 -23.02 29.05 26.39
CA SER A 299 -24.04 28.34 25.61
C SER A 299 -24.10 28.75 24.13
N VAL A 300 -23.68 29.97 23.78
CA VAL A 300 -23.75 30.53 22.41
C VAL A 300 -22.55 30.08 21.57
N LEU A 301 -21.35 30.13 22.15
CA LEU A 301 -20.10 29.83 21.44
C LEU A 301 -20.07 28.43 20.80
N PRO A 302 -20.56 27.35 21.42
CA PRO A 302 -20.63 26.03 20.80
C PRO A 302 -21.54 26.00 19.58
N GLN A 303 -22.64 26.76 19.57
CA GLN A 303 -23.55 26.82 18.42
C GLN A 303 -22.87 27.49 17.23
N VAL A 304 -22.21 28.62 17.47
CA VAL A 304 -21.45 29.33 16.42
C VAL A 304 -20.25 28.52 15.93
N ASN A 305 -19.59 27.79 16.83
CA ASN A 305 -18.49 26.87 16.49
C ASN A 305 -18.92 25.82 15.45
N ARG A 306 -20.18 25.37 15.48
CA ARG A 306 -20.75 24.44 14.48
C ARG A 306 -20.99 25.10 13.11
N LEU A 307 -21.42 26.36 13.12
CA LEU A 307 -21.78 27.09 11.89
C LEU A 307 -20.58 27.34 10.97
N ILE A 308 -19.38 27.55 11.52
CA ILE A 308 -18.15 27.71 10.72
C ILE A 308 -17.94 26.50 9.82
N PHE A 309 -18.09 25.31 10.40
CA PHE A 309 -17.84 24.07 9.67
C PHE A 309 -18.88 23.83 8.58
N GLN A 310 -20.18 24.07 8.87
CA GLN A 310 -21.25 23.87 7.89
C GLN A 310 -21.10 24.71 6.61
N LYS A 311 -20.51 25.92 6.71
CA LYS A 311 -20.30 26.79 5.56
C LYS A 311 -19.03 26.49 4.75
N GLN A 312 -17.97 25.98 5.39
CA GLN A 312 -16.65 25.81 4.77
C GLN A 312 -16.30 24.36 4.42
N ALA A 313 -17.10 23.37 4.83
CA ALA A 313 -16.82 21.94 4.59
C ALA A 313 -17.01 21.48 3.13
N CYS A 314 -17.62 22.29 2.25
CA CYS A 314 -17.92 21.91 0.87
C CYS A 314 -16.67 21.70 -0.01
N ASP A 315 -15.49 22.21 0.38
CA ASP A 315 -14.28 22.22 -0.45
C ASP A 315 -13.17 21.24 -0.02
N GLY A 316 -13.49 20.23 0.81
CA GLY A 316 -12.51 19.21 1.24
C GLY A 316 -11.36 19.73 2.12
N ALA A 317 -11.40 21.01 2.51
CA ALA A 317 -10.49 21.65 3.46
C ALA A 317 -11.08 21.62 4.89
N MET A 318 -10.23 21.50 5.91
CA MET A 318 -10.67 21.75 7.30
C MET A 318 -10.34 23.20 7.66
N PRO A 319 -11.34 24.01 8.04
CA PRO A 319 -11.15 25.45 8.22
C PRO A 319 -10.34 25.82 9.47
N LEU A 320 -10.12 24.86 10.37
CA LEU A 320 -9.52 25.06 11.68
C LEU A 320 -8.44 24.01 11.94
N GLY A 321 -7.31 24.44 12.48
CA GLY A 321 -6.17 23.59 12.81
C GLY A 321 -4.93 24.43 13.14
N PRO A 322 -3.75 23.79 13.28
CA PRO A 322 -2.50 24.49 13.51
C PRO A 322 -2.19 25.45 12.36
N ALA A 323 -2.12 26.74 12.66
CA ALA A 323 -1.96 27.82 11.71
C ALA A 323 -0.62 28.53 11.86
N VAL A 324 -0.01 28.93 10.74
CA VAL A 324 1.20 29.75 10.75
C VAL A 324 0.90 31.09 11.41
N ASN A 325 1.65 31.45 12.45
CA ASN A 325 1.51 32.71 13.18
C ASN A 325 2.85 33.47 13.33
N GLY A 326 3.88 33.03 12.60
CA GLY A 326 5.22 33.63 12.63
C GLY A 326 6.01 33.44 13.94
N SER A 327 5.39 32.90 15.00
CA SER A 327 6.00 32.71 16.31
C SER A 327 6.09 31.23 16.69
N THR A 328 5.02 30.61 17.19
CA THR A 328 5.00 29.19 17.58
C THR A 328 5.04 28.27 16.36
N ILE A 329 4.38 28.66 15.27
CA ILE A 329 4.44 28.01 13.96
C ILE A 329 4.96 29.05 12.96
N PRO A 330 6.28 29.13 12.73
CA PRO A 330 6.86 30.15 11.85
C PRO A 330 6.54 29.90 10.37
N THR A 331 6.39 28.63 10.00
CA THR A 331 6.00 28.19 8.65
C THR A 331 5.38 26.79 8.77
N LEU A 332 4.83 26.29 7.66
CA LEU A 332 4.33 24.93 7.55
C LEU A 332 5.43 23.93 7.95
N ALA A 333 5.09 22.91 8.74
CA ALA A 333 6.06 21.94 9.25
C ALA A 333 6.91 21.27 8.14
N ALA A 334 6.32 21.00 6.97
CA ALA A 334 7.04 20.52 5.78
C ALA A 334 8.17 21.47 5.36
N ASN A 335 7.93 22.79 5.37
CA ASN A 335 8.95 23.80 5.05
C ASN A 335 10.02 23.89 6.14
N SER A 336 9.66 23.65 7.40
CA SER A 336 10.64 23.58 8.49
C SER A 336 11.58 22.38 8.28
N TYR A 337 11.05 21.20 7.96
CA TYR A 337 11.87 20.01 7.69
C TYR A 337 12.78 20.14 6.47
N THR A 338 12.31 20.73 5.37
CA THR A 338 13.16 20.96 4.18
C THR A 338 14.30 21.93 4.45
N LYS A 339 14.12 22.89 5.37
CA LYS A 339 15.16 23.81 5.84
C LYS A 339 16.04 23.23 6.96
N GLY A 340 15.89 21.94 7.29
CA GLY A 340 16.60 21.29 8.39
C GLY A 340 16.22 21.82 9.79
N GLN A 341 15.07 22.48 9.90
CA GLN A 341 14.54 23.03 11.16
C GLN A 341 13.62 21.97 11.80
N GLY A 342 14.17 21.18 12.74
CA GLY A 342 13.47 20.13 13.48
C GLY A 342 14.33 19.59 14.64
N ILE A 343 13.78 18.72 15.50
CA ILE A 343 14.59 17.91 16.42
C ILE A 343 14.84 16.57 15.76
N ASP A 344 16.12 16.19 15.65
CA ASP A 344 16.51 14.82 15.33
C ASP A 344 16.45 14.01 16.64
N LEU A 345 15.32 13.34 16.89
CA LEU A 345 15.19 12.47 18.06
C LEU A 345 16.01 11.19 17.79
N THR A 346 16.99 10.88 18.64
CA THR A 346 17.75 9.62 18.57
C THR A 346 16.80 8.41 18.54
N PRO A 347 17.03 7.39 17.69
CA PRO A 347 16.04 6.35 17.40
C PRO A 347 15.78 5.50 18.66
N PRO A 348 14.51 5.41 19.10
CA PRO A 348 13.60 4.42 18.54
C PRO A 348 12.22 5.05 18.30
N THR A 349 12.04 5.65 17.13
CA THR A 349 10.73 6.06 16.62
C THR A 349 10.17 4.89 15.82
N HIS A 350 9.32 4.07 16.45
CA HIS A 350 8.45 3.15 15.71
C HIS A 350 7.47 4.00 14.87
N HIS A 351 7.80 4.18 13.60
CA HIS A 351 6.95 4.83 12.62
C HIS A 351 5.99 3.79 12.04
N GLY A 352 4.74 3.80 12.52
CA GLY A 352 3.65 3.15 11.80
C GLY A 352 3.32 3.98 10.55
N HIS A 353 3.65 3.44 9.37
CA HIS A 353 3.32 3.98 8.05
C HIS A 353 3.46 5.50 7.88
N THR A 354 4.69 5.95 7.75
CA THR A 354 5.09 7.18 7.03
C THR A 354 6.58 7.07 6.75
N THR A 355 7.00 7.33 5.50
CA THR A 355 8.41 7.36 5.10
C THR A 355 9.18 8.42 5.90
N PRO A 356 10.44 8.18 6.28
CA PRO A 356 11.26 9.14 7.02
C PRO A 356 11.77 10.25 6.11
N LEU A 357 11.65 11.50 6.56
CA LEU A 357 12.50 12.61 6.11
C LEU A 357 13.91 12.38 6.68
N HIS A 358 14.78 11.71 5.91
CA HIS A 358 16.20 11.64 6.19
C HIS A 358 16.91 12.87 5.60
N THR A 359 17.25 13.86 6.42
CA THR A 359 18.31 14.83 6.13
C THR A 359 19.55 14.45 6.93
N ARG A 360 20.47 13.72 6.29
CA ARG A 360 21.80 13.44 6.84
C ARG A 360 22.72 14.62 6.48
N ILE A 361 22.97 15.54 7.41
CA ILE A 361 24.12 16.46 7.32
C ILE A 361 25.23 15.85 8.18
N SER A 362 26.22 15.25 7.54
CA SER A 362 27.45 14.86 8.22
C SER A 362 28.24 16.12 8.60
N SER A 363 28.35 16.40 9.90
CA SER A 363 29.46 17.20 10.41
C SER A 363 30.58 16.24 10.79
N SER A 364 31.62 16.18 9.94
CA SER A 364 32.94 15.71 10.37
C SER A 364 33.81 16.96 10.54
N PRO A 365 34.55 17.09 11.65
CA PRO A 365 35.46 18.20 11.86
C PRO A 365 36.78 17.88 11.15
N ASN A 366 36.98 18.44 9.96
CA ASN A 366 38.33 18.59 9.40
C ASN A 366 38.68 20.06 9.42
N THR A 367 39.56 20.39 10.36
CA THR A 367 40.62 21.38 10.21
C THR A 367 41.24 21.26 8.81
N ASP A 368 41.22 22.33 8.03
CA ASP A 368 42.36 22.77 7.25
C ASP A 368 42.17 24.23 6.80
N THR A 369 43.31 24.91 6.85
CA THR A 369 43.55 26.34 6.72
C THR A 369 43.51 26.85 5.28
N ASN A 370 43.21 28.15 5.15
CA ASN A 370 43.53 29.07 4.04
C ASN A 370 42.85 28.81 2.68
N ASP A 371 42.01 29.75 2.22
CA ASP A 371 42.47 30.68 1.18
C ASP A 371 41.57 31.91 1.02
N ASN A 372 42.20 33.03 0.68
CA ASN A 372 41.61 34.33 0.38
C ASN A 372 41.04 34.36 -1.05
N SER A 373 39.80 34.83 -1.24
CA SER A 373 39.47 35.68 -2.40
C SER A 373 38.11 36.36 -2.23
N THR A 374 38.17 37.68 -2.11
CA THR A 374 37.11 38.67 -2.34
C THR A 374 36.51 38.54 -3.74
N THR A 375 35.18 38.41 -3.83
CA THR A 375 34.44 38.99 -4.96
C THR A 375 33.00 39.33 -4.56
N THR A 376 32.70 40.60 -4.72
CA THR A 376 31.41 41.29 -4.61
C THR A 376 30.35 40.72 -5.55
N ILE A 377 29.14 40.47 -5.04
CA ILE A 377 27.94 40.27 -5.86
C ILE A 377 27.09 41.55 -5.75
N PRO A 378 26.74 42.21 -6.86
CA PRO A 378 25.95 43.43 -6.84
C PRO A 378 24.45 43.14 -6.61
N ASP A 379 23.81 44.06 -5.90
CA ASP A 379 22.35 44.20 -5.81
C ASP A 379 21.73 44.23 -7.21
N ALA A 380 20.79 43.32 -7.46
CA ALA A 380 19.85 43.42 -8.56
C ALA A 380 18.44 43.34 -7.97
N SER A 381 17.84 44.51 -7.81
CA SER A 381 16.39 44.70 -7.68
C SER A 381 15.70 44.08 -8.88
N ILE A 382 14.88 43.05 -8.66
CA ILE A 382 13.96 42.53 -9.69
C ILE A 382 12.64 43.27 -9.52
N ASP A 383 12.33 44.09 -10.52
CA ASP A 383 11.07 44.78 -10.71
C ASP A 383 9.90 43.79 -10.73
N VAL A 384 8.95 44.00 -9.83
CA VAL A 384 7.64 43.36 -9.85
C VAL A 384 6.77 44.15 -10.82
N ASN A 385 6.90 43.85 -12.12
CA ASN A 385 5.92 44.18 -13.14
C ASN A 385 6.19 43.35 -14.40
N ALA A 386 5.81 42.07 -14.34
CA ALA A 386 5.53 41.29 -15.53
C ALA A 386 4.07 40.86 -15.45
N SER A 387 3.30 41.46 -16.35
CA SER A 387 1.91 41.17 -16.65
C SER A 387 1.63 39.68 -16.75
N ILE A 388 0.53 39.29 -16.12
CA ILE A 388 -0.18 38.03 -16.39
C ILE A 388 -0.55 38.07 -17.87
N GLU A 389 0.21 37.39 -18.71
CA GLU A 389 -0.28 36.91 -20.00
C GLU A 389 -0.94 35.56 -19.73
N ASP A 390 -2.26 35.53 -19.88
CA ASP A 390 -3.07 34.33 -19.99
C ASP A 390 -2.56 33.48 -21.15
N ASP A 391 -1.76 32.46 -20.85
CA ASP A 391 -1.50 31.38 -21.81
C ASP A 391 -2.60 30.34 -21.67
N ASP A 392 -3.75 30.71 -22.23
CA ASP A 392 -4.95 29.92 -22.37
C ASP A 392 -4.71 28.82 -23.44
N THR A 393 -3.96 27.78 -23.07
CA THR A 393 -3.77 26.58 -23.91
C THR A 393 -4.45 25.36 -23.29
N THR A 394 -5.76 25.29 -23.55
CA THR A 394 -6.55 24.07 -23.80
C THR A 394 -5.98 22.74 -23.26
N SER A 395 -6.10 22.49 -21.96
CA SER A 395 -6.21 21.12 -21.46
C SER A 395 -7.43 21.01 -20.55
N SER A 396 -8.44 20.26 -21.01
CA SER A 396 -9.71 20.01 -20.34
C SER A 396 -9.49 19.60 -18.88
N SER A 397 -9.99 20.40 -17.94
CA SER A 397 -9.88 20.17 -16.50
C SER A 397 -10.80 19.02 -16.05
N LEU A 398 -10.41 17.80 -16.41
CA LEU A 398 -10.99 16.60 -15.85
C LEU A 398 -10.72 16.63 -14.33
N GLY A 399 -11.77 16.70 -13.51
CA GLY A 399 -11.63 16.76 -12.04
C GLY A 399 -10.65 15.69 -11.52
N VAL A 400 -9.83 16.03 -10.53
CA VAL A 400 -8.69 15.20 -10.07
C VAL A 400 -9.09 13.74 -9.75
N GLY A 401 -10.30 13.54 -9.20
CA GLY A 401 -10.86 12.21 -8.96
C GLY A 401 -11.19 11.44 -10.24
N VAL A 402 -11.76 12.11 -11.25
CA VAL A 402 -12.08 11.52 -12.56
C VAL A 402 -10.80 11.15 -13.30
N ARG A 403 -9.78 12.02 -13.28
CA ARG A 403 -8.47 11.72 -13.85
C ARG A 403 -7.86 10.47 -13.24
N THR A 404 -7.88 10.36 -11.92
CA THR A 404 -7.36 9.18 -11.21
C THR A 404 -8.12 7.90 -11.59
N ALA A 405 -9.45 7.97 -11.67
CA ALA A 405 -10.26 6.83 -12.10
C ALA A 405 -9.96 6.40 -13.54
N VAL A 406 -9.78 7.37 -14.46
CA VAL A 406 -9.42 7.08 -15.86
C VAL A 406 -8.04 6.43 -15.97
N ILE A 407 -7.06 6.83 -15.16
CA ILE A 407 -5.74 6.19 -15.12
C ILE A 407 -5.85 4.74 -14.66
N ILE A 408 -6.55 4.48 -13.55
CA ILE A 408 -6.73 3.12 -13.02
C ILE A 408 -7.46 2.25 -14.05
N PHE A 409 -8.51 2.80 -14.68
CA PHE A 409 -9.26 2.11 -15.72
C PHE A 409 -8.40 1.78 -16.93
N GLN A 410 -7.61 2.74 -17.44
CA GLN A 410 -6.73 2.55 -18.58
C GLN A 410 -5.69 1.45 -18.31
N LEU A 411 -4.99 1.50 -17.17
CA LEU A 411 -4.01 0.47 -16.81
C LEU A 411 -4.66 -0.92 -16.64
N SER A 412 -5.83 -0.98 -15.99
CA SER A 412 -6.57 -2.24 -15.81
C SER A 412 -7.11 -2.78 -17.14
N ALA A 413 -7.53 -1.91 -18.05
CA ALA A 413 -8.03 -2.30 -19.37
C ALA A 413 -6.93 -2.94 -20.23
N ILE A 414 -5.68 -2.46 -20.16
CA ILE A 414 -4.56 -3.10 -20.87
C ILE A 414 -4.32 -4.53 -20.34
N ASN A 415 -4.25 -4.71 -19.03
CA ASN A 415 -4.11 -6.05 -18.43
C ASN A 415 -5.27 -6.98 -18.83
N PHE A 416 -6.50 -6.46 -18.83
CA PHE A 416 -7.68 -7.19 -19.28
C PHE A 416 -7.54 -7.63 -20.74
N LEU A 417 -7.22 -6.72 -21.67
CA LEU A 417 -7.15 -7.02 -23.10
C LEU A 417 -5.97 -7.94 -23.47
N ALA A 418 -4.84 -7.82 -22.78
CA ALA A 418 -3.71 -8.72 -22.96
C ALA A 418 -4.06 -10.15 -22.49
N SER A 419 -4.74 -10.26 -21.34
CA SER A 419 -5.22 -11.54 -20.82
C SER A 419 -6.33 -12.14 -21.68
N PHE A 420 -7.20 -11.30 -22.25
CA PHE A 420 -8.22 -11.68 -23.21
C PHE A 420 -7.64 -12.40 -24.41
N ALA A 421 -6.56 -11.88 -25.01
CA ALA A 421 -5.90 -12.53 -26.13
C ALA A 421 -5.35 -13.92 -25.78
N ASN A 422 -4.92 -14.14 -24.54
CA ASN A 422 -4.50 -15.46 -24.07
C ASN A 422 -5.70 -16.43 -23.97
N GLY A 423 -6.84 -15.98 -23.46
CA GLY A 423 -8.07 -16.80 -23.40
C GLY A 423 -8.56 -17.22 -24.79
N VAL A 424 -8.46 -16.32 -25.78
CA VAL A 424 -8.78 -16.63 -27.19
C VAL A 424 -7.89 -17.75 -27.73
N ILE A 425 -6.58 -17.72 -27.44
CA ILE A 425 -5.66 -18.80 -27.84
C ILE A 425 -6.07 -20.14 -27.22
N VAL A 426 -6.39 -20.19 -25.93
CA VAL A 426 -6.66 -21.46 -25.23
C VAL A 426 -7.81 -22.23 -25.84
N VAL A 427 -8.88 -21.55 -26.24
CA VAL A 427 -10.03 -22.20 -26.89
C VAL A 427 -9.87 -22.28 -28.41
N GLY A 428 -9.23 -21.30 -29.03
CA GLY A 428 -9.10 -21.21 -30.49
C GLY A 428 -7.94 -21.99 -31.08
N LEU A 429 -7.06 -22.58 -30.26
CA LEU A 429 -5.81 -23.20 -30.73
C LEU A 429 -6.01 -24.21 -31.87
N PRO A 430 -6.97 -25.15 -31.81
CA PRO A 430 -7.17 -26.11 -32.91
C PRO A 430 -7.54 -25.43 -34.23
N ALA A 431 -8.47 -24.46 -34.18
CA ALA A 431 -8.91 -23.72 -35.36
C ALA A 431 -7.79 -22.83 -35.94
N ILE A 432 -7.01 -22.20 -35.07
CA ILE A 432 -5.83 -21.40 -35.46
C ILE A 432 -4.81 -22.29 -36.16
N ALA A 433 -4.48 -23.43 -35.54
CA ALA A 433 -3.48 -24.35 -36.05
C ALA A 433 -3.86 -24.89 -37.43
N GLN A 434 -5.15 -25.20 -37.64
CA GLN A 434 -5.66 -25.64 -38.93
C GLN A 434 -5.61 -24.53 -39.99
N ASP A 435 -6.06 -23.31 -39.67
CA ASP A 435 -6.13 -22.18 -40.61
C ASP A 435 -4.76 -21.75 -41.13
N ILE A 436 -3.74 -21.69 -40.27
CA ILE A 436 -2.39 -21.23 -40.64
C ILE A 436 -1.39 -22.36 -40.87
N SER A 437 -1.86 -23.62 -40.91
CA SER A 437 -1.04 -24.83 -41.06
C SER A 437 0.13 -24.86 -40.08
N LEU A 438 -0.17 -24.67 -38.79
CA LEU A 438 0.82 -24.68 -37.72
C LEU A 438 1.42 -26.09 -37.60
N SER A 439 2.76 -26.19 -37.60
CA SER A 439 3.43 -27.48 -37.42
C SER A 439 3.12 -28.07 -36.05
N GLN A 440 3.07 -29.40 -35.96
CA GLN A 440 2.85 -30.11 -34.68
C GLN A 440 3.90 -29.74 -33.63
N GLU A 441 5.12 -29.44 -34.09
CA GLU A 441 6.25 -28.90 -33.33
C GLU A 441 5.92 -27.63 -32.54
N LEU A 442 5.11 -26.76 -33.14
CA LEU A 442 4.79 -25.43 -32.64
C LEU A 442 3.37 -25.37 -32.07
N TYR A 443 2.69 -26.50 -31.91
CA TYR A 443 1.26 -26.54 -31.62
C TYR A 443 0.88 -25.70 -30.39
N LEU A 444 1.58 -25.84 -29.25
CA LEU A 444 1.29 -25.04 -28.05
C LEU A 444 2.09 -23.73 -27.94
N TRP A 445 2.99 -23.44 -28.87
CA TRP A 445 3.84 -22.24 -28.82
C TRP A 445 3.08 -20.93 -28.76
N PRO A 446 1.98 -20.73 -29.52
CA PRO A 446 1.19 -19.51 -29.41
C PRO A 446 0.73 -19.21 -27.97
N SER A 447 0.60 -20.23 -27.12
CA SER A 447 0.31 -20.07 -25.70
C SER A 447 1.58 -19.86 -24.87
N SER A 448 2.59 -20.75 -25.00
CA SER A 448 3.76 -20.77 -24.11
C SER A 448 4.76 -19.63 -24.34
N ILE A 449 4.90 -19.11 -25.57
CA ILE A 449 5.92 -18.11 -25.91
C ILE A 449 5.67 -16.76 -25.23
N TYR A 450 4.40 -16.41 -25.02
CA TYR A 450 4.00 -15.17 -24.36
C TYR A 450 4.52 -15.13 -22.91
N GLY A 451 4.32 -16.22 -22.16
CA GLY A 451 4.81 -16.33 -20.77
C GLY A 451 6.34 -16.32 -20.70
N LEU A 452 7.01 -16.97 -21.65
CA LEU A 452 8.47 -17.00 -21.74
C LEU A 452 9.07 -15.60 -21.90
N THR A 453 8.64 -14.88 -22.94
CA THR A 453 9.22 -13.58 -23.28
C THR A 453 8.81 -12.52 -22.27
N SER A 454 7.59 -12.60 -21.74
CA SER A 454 7.14 -11.75 -20.63
C SER A 454 8.01 -11.94 -19.39
N GLY A 455 8.17 -13.18 -18.91
CA GLY A 455 9.01 -13.49 -17.75
C GLY A 455 10.48 -13.10 -17.96
N ALA A 456 11.05 -13.40 -19.13
CA ALA A 456 12.45 -13.11 -19.43
C ALA A 456 12.77 -11.61 -19.49
N ALA A 457 11.80 -10.76 -19.88
CA ALA A 457 12.00 -9.33 -20.02
C ALA A 457 11.51 -8.51 -18.81
N LEU A 458 10.68 -9.09 -17.91
CA LEU A 458 10.02 -8.38 -16.80
C LEU A 458 10.98 -7.63 -15.89
N LEU A 459 12.03 -8.30 -15.40
CA LEU A 459 13.01 -7.71 -14.48
C LEU A 459 13.86 -6.63 -15.16
N LEU A 460 14.21 -6.84 -16.44
CA LEU A 460 14.94 -5.87 -17.24
C LEU A 460 14.08 -4.62 -17.48
N ALA A 461 12.82 -4.81 -17.87
CA ALA A 461 11.88 -3.73 -18.11
C ALA A 461 11.61 -2.91 -16.85
N GLY A 462 11.47 -3.55 -15.68
CA GLY A 462 11.38 -2.86 -14.38
C GLY A 462 12.64 -2.02 -14.09
N SER A 463 13.83 -2.59 -14.30
CA SER A 463 15.10 -1.87 -14.11
C SER A 463 15.25 -0.67 -15.06
N ILE A 464 14.75 -0.78 -16.30
CA ILE A 464 14.71 0.32 -17.26
C ILE A 464 13.71 1.39 -16.82
N ALA A 465 12.53 0.99 -16.32
CA ALA A 465 11.51 1.90 -15.80
C ALA A 465 12.00 2.73 -14.62
N ASP A 466 12.78 2.14 -13.72
CA ASP A 466 13.41 2.83 -12.58
C ASP A 466 14.39 3.94 -13.00
N VAL A 467 14.95 3.87 -14.22
CA VAL A 467 15.89 4.87 -14.75
C VAL A 467 15.22 5.87 -15.70
N VAL A 468 14.40 5.37 -16.63
CA VAL A 468 13.82 6.18 -17.71
C VAL A 468 12.54 6.89 -17.27
N GLY A 469 11.82 6.28 -16.32
CA GLY A 469 10.52 6.68 -15.82
C GLY A 469 9.40 5.75 -16.31
N SER A 470 8.52 5.36 -15.40
CA SER A 470 7.45 4.36 -15.63
C SER A 470 6.53 4.75 -16.79
N ARG A 471 6.15 6.03 -16.93
CA ARG A 471 5.27 6.50 -18.02
C ARG A 471 5.81 6.17 -19.42
N VAL A 472 7.09 6.44 -19.69
CA VAL A 472 7.66 6.28 -21.03
C VAL A 472 7.77 4.80 -21.40
N VAL A 473 8.22 4.00 -20.44
CA VAL A 473 8.34 2.55 -20.61
C VAL A 473 6.95 1.91 -20.79
N ASP A 474 5.97 2.33 -19.98
CA ASP A 474 4.58 1.87 -20.07
C ASP A 474 3.97 2.19 -21.45
N LEU A 475 3.97 3.46 -21.87
CA LEU A 475 3.38 3.86 -23.16
C LEU A 475 4.04 3.17 -24.35
N THR A 476 5.38 3.02 -24.32
CA THR A 476 6.10 2.28 -25.36
C THR A 476 5.67 0.81 -25.38
N GLY A 477 5.56 0.19 -24.20
CA GLY A 477 5.06 -1.16 -24.03
C GLY A 477 3.64 -1.34 -24.56
N ILE A 478 2.71 -0.47 -24.20
CA ILE A 478 1.30 -0.57 -24.63
C ILE A 478 1.16 -0.41 -26.14
N VAL A 479 1.87 0.55 -26.77
CA VAL A 479 1.87 0.70 -28.23
C VAL A 479 2.42 -0.55 -28.90
N ALA A 480 3.56 -1.07 -28.43
CA ALA A 480 4.14 -2.30 -28.95
C ALA A 480 3.22 -3.51 -28.76
N ALA A 481 2.49 -3.59 -27.65
CA ALA A 481 1.52 -4.65 -27.36
C ALA A 481 0.33 -4.58 -28.32
N GLY A 482 -0.22 -3.39 -28.56
CA GLY A 482 -1.33 -3.18 -29.50
C GLY A 482 -0.94 -3.55 -30.94
N VAL A 483 0.22 -3.08 -31.42
CA VAL A 483 0.75 -3.43 -32.75
C VAL A 483 1.01 -4.93 -32.87
N SER A 484 1.63 -5.55 -31.87
CA SER A 484 1.92 -7.00 -31.89
C SER A 484 0.64 -7.83 -31.84
N THR A 485 -0.38 -7.38 -31.10
CA THR A 485 -1.69 -8.04 -31.04
C THR A 485 -2.40 -7.99 -32.39
N LEU A 486 -2.41 -6.83 -33.07
CA LEU A 486 -2.93 -6.72 -34.44
C LEU A 486 -2.15 -7.59 -35.43
N ALA A 487 -0.82 -7.63 -35.29
CA ALA A 487 0.05 -8.46 -36.13
C ALA A 487 -0.25 -9.97 -35.96
N CYS A 488 -0.62 -10.41 -34.75
CA CYS A 488 -1.11 -11.78 -34.52
C CYS A 488 -2.36 -12.08 -35.36
N GLY A 489 -3.33 -11.15 -35.39
CA GLY A 489 -4.54 -11.28 -36.22
C GLY A 489 -4.26 -11.28 -37.72
N LEU A 490 -3.19 -10.61 -38.16
CA LEU A 490 -2.75 -10.55 -39.57
C LEU A 490 -1.83 -11.73 -39.98
N SER A 491 -1.44 -12.58 -39.04
CA SER A 491 -0.48 -13.66 -39.29
C SER A 491 -1.00 -14.66 -40.33
N ARG A 492 -0.14 -15.06 -41.27
CA ARG A 492 -0.45 -16.02 -42.34
C ARG A 492 0.21 -17.37 -42.15
N THR A 493 1.17 -17.44 -41.23
CA THR A 493 1.93 -18.66 -40.92
C THR A 493 2.05 -18.83 -39.42
N GLY A 494 2.18 -20.07 -38.97
CA GLY A 494 2.41 -20.39 -37.56
C GLY A 494 3.61 -19.67 -36.95
N VAL A 495 4.72 -19.59 -37.68
CA VAL A 495 5.95 -18.91 -37.23
C VAL A 495 5.72 -17.42 -37.02
N GLN A 496 4.99 -16.75 -37.93
CA GLN A 496 4.64 -15.34 -37.77
C GLN A 496 3.82 -15.11 -36.50
N LEU A 497 2.81 -15.95 -36.25
CA LEU A 497 1.99 -15.86 -35.04
C LEU A 497 2.84 -15.99 -33.78
N VAL A 498 3.72 -17.00 -33.75
CA VAL A 498 4.63 -17.24 -32.62
C VAL A 498 5.56 -16.04 -32.37
N ILE A 499 6.16 -15.47 -33.42
CA ILE A 499 7.04 -14.29 -33.31
C ILE A 499 6.27 -13.10 -32.75
N PHE A 500 5.08 -12.79 -33.28
CA PHE A 500 4.28 -11.66 -32.82
C PHE A 500 3.77 -11.86 -31.39
N ARG A 501 3.45 -13.09 -30.99
CA ARG A 501 3.12 -13.43 -29.60
C ARG A 501 4.32 -13.26 -28.67
N GLY A 502 5.52 -13.61 -29.14
CA GLY A 502 6.77 -13.34 -28.43
C GLY A 502 6.99 -11.84 -28.19
N PHE A 503 6.83 -11.00 -29.21
CA PHE A 503 6.90 -9.55 -29.08
C PHE A 503 5.82 -8.99 -28.13
N MET A 504 4.60 -9.53 -28.19
CA MET A 504 3.53 -9.17 -27.26
C MET A 504 3.93 -9.44 -25.80
N GLY A 505 4.57 -10.57 -25.50
CA GLY A 505 5.07 -10.86 -24.15
C GLY A 505 6.15 -9.86 -23.69
N VAL A 506 7.11 -9.50 -24.56
CA VAL A 506 8.10 -8.45 -24.26
C VAL A 506 7.42 -7.11 -23.99
N ALA A 507 6.45 -6.73 -24.82
CA ALA A 507 5.71 -5.49 -24.68
C ALA A 507 4.93 -5.43 -23.34
N MET A 508 4.28 -6.54 -22.95
CA MET A 508 3.59 -6.64 -21.67
C MET A 508 4.53 -6.63 -20.46
N SER A 509 5.77 -7.12 -20.61
CA SER A 509 6.78 -7.02 -19.56
C SER A 509 7.15 -5.57 -19.19
N MET A 510 6.93 -4.62 -20.11
CA MET A 510 7.11 -3.19 -19.88
C MET A 510 5.91 -2.60 -19.12
N HIS A 511 4.69 -3.02 -19.45
CA HIS A 511 3.47 -2.54 -18.82
C HIS A 511 3.30 -3.04 -17.37
N LEU A 512 3.54 -4.32 -17.11
CA LEU A 512 3.26 -4.94 -15.81
C LEU A 512 3.94 -4.25 -14.60
N PRO A 513 5.26 -3.99 -14.59
CA PRO A 513 5.91 -3.29 -13.48
C PRO A 513 5.58 -1.79 -13.47
N CYS A 514 5.41 -1.17 -14.64
CA CYS A 514 5.11 0.26 -14.73
C CYS A 514 3.70 0.60 -14.25
N SER A 515 2.70 -0.24 -14.54
CA SER A 515 1.32 -0.05 -14.07
C SER A 515 1.22 0.00 -12.54
N VAL A 516 1.93 -0.91 -11.85
CA VAL A 516 2.05 -0.92 -10.38
C VAL A 516 2.70 0.38 -9.90
N SER A 517 3.84 0.75 -10.50
CA SER A 517 4.56 1.99 -10.17
C SER A 517 3.69 3.24 -10.37
N MET A 518 2.95 3.31 -11.47
CA MET A 518 2.09 4.46 -11.80
C MET A 518 0.91 4.57 -10.85
N VAL A 519 0.28 3.47 -10.45
CA VAL A 519 -0.74 3.48 -9.39
C VAL A 519 -0.17 4.00 -8.07
N THR A 520 1.05 3.61 -7.69
CA THR A 520 1.69 4.15 -6.47
C THR A 520 2.02 5.64 -6.54
N GLN A 521 2.30 6.16 -7.73
CA GLN A 521 2.61 7.58 -7.97
C GLN A 521 1.35 8.45 -8.06
N THR A 522 0.24 7.89 -8.56
CA THR A 522 -1.00 8.64 -8.83
C THR A 522 -2.02 8.55 -7.71
N VAL A 523 -2.10 7.42 -7.01
CA VAL A 523 -3.09 7.17 -5.96
C VAL A 523 -2.41 7.23 -4.60
N PRO A 524 -2.85 8.07 -3.64
CA PRO A 524 -2.25 8.13 -2.31
C PRO A 524 -2.46 6.83 -1.52
N SER A 525 -1.56 6.53 -0.59
CA SER A 525 -1.63 5.32 0.24
C SER A 525 -2.93 5.27 1.06
N GLY A 526 -3.56 4.10 1.15
CA GLY A 526 -4.81 3.89 1.87
C GLY A 526 -5.83 3.11 1.03
N LYS A 527 -7.11 3.23 1.39
CA LYS A 527 -8.21 2.52 0.71
C LYS A 527 -8.24 2.75 -0.82
N PRO A 528 -8.07 3.97 -1.36
CA PRO A 528 -8.10 4.20 -2.80
C PRO A 528 -6.99 3.44 -3.56
N ARG A 529 -5.76 3.40 -3.03
CA ARG A 529 -4.65 2.67 -3.66
C ARG A 529 -4.86 1.16 -3.60
N ASN A 530 -5.42 0.65 -2.50
CA ASN A 530 -5.77 -0.76 -2.41
C ASN A 530 -6.84 -1.14 -3.43
N ILE A 531 -7.86 -0.30 -3.63
CA ILE A 531 -8.87 -0.50 -4.68
C ILE A 531 -8.21 -0.51 -6.06
N ALA A 532 -7.30 0.42 -6.34
CA ALA A 532 -6.57 0.47 -7.61
C ALA A 532 -5.76 -0.82 -7.86
N PHE A 533 -5.06 -1.36 -6.85
CA PHE A 533 -4.37 -2.64 -6.97
C PHE A 533 -5.32 -3.83 -7.13
N SER A 534 -6.48 -3.81 -6.45
CA SER A 534 -7.52 -4.82 -6.66
C SER A 534 -8.05 -4.78 -8.10
N CYS A 535 -8.24 -3.60 -8.70
CA CYS A 535 -8.63 -3.46 -10.11
C CYS A 535 -7.57 -4.03 -11.06
N LEU A 536 -6.28 -3.70 -10.84
CA LEU A 536 -5.17 -4.26 -11.62
C LEU A 536 -5.10 -5.79 -11.50
N GLY A 537 -5.24 -6.34 -10.30
CA GLY A 537 -5.20 -7.79 -10.06
C GLY A 537 -6.41 -8.53 -10.66
N LEU A 538 -7.62 -7.98 -10.51
CA LEU A 538 -8.85 -8.58 -11.02
C LEU A 538 -8.94 -8.57 -12.56
N SER A 539 -8.30 -7.59 -13.19
CA SER A 539 -8.37 -7.41 -14.65
C SER A 539 -7.84 -8.61 -15.44
N GLN A 540 -6.80 -9.31 -14.97
CA GLN A 540 -6.21 -10.45 -15.67
C GLN A 540 -7.14 -11.68 -15.70
N PRO A 541 -7.67 -12.19 -14.57
CA PRO A 541 -8.65 -13.28 -14.58
C PRO A 541 -9.91 -12.95 -15.37
N LEU A 542 -10.44 -11.73 -15.24
CA LEU A 542 -11.61 -11.29 -16.01
C LEU A 542 -11.32 -11.26 -17.51
N GLY A 543 -10.18 -10.70 -17.90
CA GLY A 543 -9.75 -10.65 -19.29
C GLY A 543 -9.67 -12.03 -19.90
N PHE A 544 -8.97 -12.96 -19.24
CA PHE A 544 -8.87 -14.35 -19.68
C PHE A 544 -10.25 -15.01 -19.82
N SER A 545 -11.13 -14.83 -18.84
CA SER A 545 -12.49 -15.38 -18.84
C SER A 545 -13.31 -14.92 -20.03
N PHE A 546 -13.31 -13.61 -20.28
CA PHE A 546 -14.00 -13.02 -21.42
C PHE A 546 -13.37 -13.48 -22.73
N GLY A 547 -12.04 -13.58 -22.77
CA GLY A 547 -11.27 -14.08 -23.92
C GLY A 547 -11.60 -15.53 -24.24
N LEU A 548 -11.80 -16.37 -23.23
CA LEU A 548 -12.15 -17.77 -23.38
C LEU A 548 -13.57 -17.94 -23.94
N VAL A 549 -14.55 -17.22 -23.39
CA VAL A 549 -15.96 -17.32 -23.85
C VAL A 549 -16.14 -16.66 -25.22
N LEU A 550 -15.71 -15.40 -25.37
CA LEU A 550 -15.84 -14.69 -26.64
C LEU A 550 -14.91 -15.27 -27.70
N GLY A 551 -13.76 -15.81 -27.32
CA GLY A 551 -12.89 -16.57 -28.22
C GLY A 551 -13.60 -17.78 -28.81
N GLY A 552 -14.32 -18.55 -27.97
CA GLY A 552 -15.14 -19.67 -28.44
C GLY A 552 -16.21 -19.19 -29.44
N VAL A 553 -16.89 -18.09 -29.12
CA VAL A 553 -17.88 -17.48 -30.02
C VAL A 553 -17.25 -17.02 -31.33
N PHE A 554 -16.10 -16.35 -31.31
CA PHE A 554 -15.41 -15.88 -32.50
C PHE A 554 -14.97 -17.03 -33.39
N VAL A 555 -14.38 -18.07 -32.79
CA VAL A 555 -13.94 -19.28 -33.52
C VAL A 555 -15.12 -19.93 -34.25
N ASP A 556 -16.28 -20.08 -33.60
CA ASP A 556 -17.46 -20.73 -34.19
C ASP A 556 -18.26 -19.80 -35.13
N THR A 557 -18.01 -18.48 -35.17
CA THR A 557 -18.83 -17.51 -35.95
C THR A 557 -18.04 -16.65 -36.95
N THR A 558 -17.28 -15.65 -36.47
CA THR A 558 -16.63 -14.60 -37.30
C THR A 558 -15.18 -14.89 -37.64
N GLY A 559 -14.60 -15.94 -37.07
CA GLY A 559 -13.20 -16.33 -37.18
C GLY A 559 -12.34 -15.85 -36.01
N TRP A 560 -11.33 -16.63 -35.67
CA TRP A 560 -10.41 -16.40 -34.56
C TRP A 560 -9.64 -15.06 -34.65
N ARG A 561 -9.44 -14.52 -35.87
CA ARG A 561 -8.72 -13.26 -36.11
C ARG A 561 -9.37 -12.06 -35.44
N THR A 562 -10.70 -12.05 -35.33
CA THR A 562 -11.47 -11.01 -34.61
C THR A 562 -11.04 -10.91 -33.15
N GLY A 563 -10.69 -12.05 -32.53
CA GLY A 563 -10.15 -12.13 -31.17
C GLY A 563 -8.78 -11.47 -30.98
N PHE A 564 -8.13 -11.02 -32.05
CA PHE A 564 -6.89 -10.22 -32.01
C PHE A 564 -7.10 -8.79 -32.52
N TYR A 565 -7.94 -8.59 -33.54
CA TYR A 565 -8.21 -7.26 -34.09
C TYR A 565 -8.87 -6.33 -33.07
N VAL A 566 -9.91 -6.81 -32.38
CA VAL A 566 -10.66 -6.03 -31.39
C VAL A 566 -9.76 -5.62 -30.21
N PRO A 567 -9.10 -6.54 -29.49
CA PRO A 567 -8.23 -6.15 -28.38
C PRO A 567 -7.01 -5.35 -28.84
N GLY A 568 -6.43 -5.64 -30.00
CA GLY A 568 -5.30 -4.86 -30.53
C GLY A 568 -5.66 -3.41 -30.81
N ALA A 569 -6.81 -3.15 -31.45
CA ALA A 569 -7.31 -1.80 -31.68
C ALA A 569 -7.66 -1.07 -30.38
N ALA A 570 -8.29 -1.77 -29.43
CA ALA A 570 -8.62 -1.21 -28.13
C ALA A 570 -7.37 -0.86 -27.31
N ILE A 571 -6.33 -1.71 -27.31
CA ILE A 571 -5.04 -1.43 -26.66
C ILE A 571 -4.42 -0.14 -27.24
N LEU A 572 -4.44 0.06 -28.56
CA LEU A 572 -3.94 1.30 -29.17
C LEU A 572 -4.78 2.53 -28.81
N ALA A 573 -6.10 2.39 -28.73
CA ALA A 573 -6.98 3.46 -28.27
C ALA A 573 -6.68 3.84 -26.80
N PHE A 574 -6.44 2.85 -25.93
CA PHE A 574 -6.02 3.08 -24.55
C PHE A 574 -4.58 3.62 -24.44
N ALA A 575 -3.69 3.32 -25.39
CA ALA A 575 -2.38 3.94 -25.49
C ALA A 575 -2.50 5.45 -25.79
N ALA A 576 -3.38 5.81 -26.74
CA ALA A 576 -3.67 7.21 -27.05
C ALA A 576 -4.29 7.92 -25.83
N LEU A 577 -5.25 7.28 -25.14
CA LEU A 577 -5.82 7.81 -23.90
C LEU A 577 -4.74 8.01 -22.83
N GLY A 578 -3.87 7.02 -22.62
CA GLY A 578 -2.75 7.10 -21.69
C GLY A 578 -1.79 8.25 -22.01
N PHE A 579 -1.53 8.50 -23.29
CA PHE A 579 -0.70 9.62 -23.73
C PHE A 579 -1.24 10.98 -23.25
N PHE A 580 -2.55 11.19 -23.29
CA PHE A 580 -3.17 12.45 -22.85
C PHE A 580 -3.42 12.53 -21.34
N VAL A 581 -3.78 11.41 -20.69
CA VAL A 581 -4.28 11.42 -19.30
C VAL A 581 -3.17 11.29 -18.26
N LEU A 582 -2.17 10.47 -18.53
CA LEU A 582 -1.06 10.26 -17.61
C LEU A 582 -0.34 11.61 -17.39
N ALA A 583 0.25 11.86 -16.22
CA ALA A 583 1.04 13.07 -16.00
C ALA A 583 2.37 12.97 -16.76
N ALA A 584 2.73 13.99 -17.53
CA ALA A 584 4.07 14.09 -18.12
C ALA A 584 5.05 14.45 -17.00
N PRO A 585 6.26 13.87 -16.97
CA PRO A 585 7.25 14.27 -15.97
C PRO A 585 7.65 15.73 -16.20
N ASP A 586 7.64 16.54 -15.13
CA ASP A 586 8.29 17.85 -15.11
C ASP A 586 9.78 17.63 -15.32
N THR A 587 10.29 17.88 -16.54
CA THR A 587 11.59 18.53 -16.83
C THR A 587 12.06 18.34 -18.28
N LEU A 588 12.18 19.48 -18.96
CA LEU A 588 13.29 19.77 -19.87
C LEU A 588 14.60 19.74 -19.06
N THR A 589 15.28 18.60 -18.95
CA THR A 589 16.72 18.36 -18.57
C THR A 589 16.89 16.91 -18.11
N ALA A 590 17.83 16.06 -18.52
CA ALA A 590 18.87 16.07 -19.54
C ALA A 590 19.03 14.61 -20.02
N THR A 591 18.86 14.36 -21.32
CA THR A 591 18.95 13.03 -21.96
C THR A 591 20.26 12.29 -21.66
N LYS A 592 21.35 13.05 -21.42
CA LYS A 592 22.66 12.53 -21.02
C LYS A 592 22.66 11.85 -19.63
N GLY A 593 21.90 12.37 -18.66
CA GLY A 593 21.80 11.79 -17.31
C GLY A 593 21.05 10.44 -17.30
N LYS A 594 19.99 10.34 -18.13
CA LYS A 594 19.25 9.07 -18.32
C LYS A 594 20.11 8.01 -19.01
N LEU A 595 20.86 8.38 -20.05
CA LEU A 595 21.73 7.45 -20.78
C LEU A 595 22.89 6.93 -19.92
N HIS A 596 23.49 7.79 -19.08
CA HIS A 596 24.50 7.38 -18.12
C HIS A 596 23.92 6.43 -17.07
N GLY A 597 22.75 6.77 -16.49
CA GLY A 597 22.03 5.91 -15.55
C GLY A 597 21.70 4.53 -16.13
N LEU A 598 21.32 4.46 -17.40
CA LEU A 598 21.01 3.20 -18.08
C LEU A 598 22.23 2.28 -18.19
N LYS A 599 23.42 2.86 -18.39
CA LYS A 599 24.69 2.12 -18.45
C LYS A 599 25.17 1.66 -17.08
N THR A 600 24.95 2.46 -16.03
CA THR A 600 25.55 2.20 -14.70
C THR A 600 24.62 1.51 -13.72
N LYS A 601 23.29 1.59 -13.90
CA LYS A 601 22.30 1.05 -12.94
C LYS A 601 21.60 -0.24 -13.38
N VAL A 602 21.72 -0.63 -14.66
CA VAL A 602 21.09 -1.84 -15.20
C VAL A 602 22.13 -2.94 -15.41
N ASP A 603 21.83 -4.16 -14.94
CA ASP A 603 22.69 -5.35 -15.12
C ASP A 603 22.43 -6.02 -16.49
N TRP A 604 22.92 -5.40 -17.57
CA TRP A 604 22.74 -5.88 -18.94
C TRP A 604 23.32 -7.28 -19.17
N VAL A 605 24.47 -7.59 -18.55
CA VAL A 605 25.10 -8.91 -18.69
C VAL A 605 24.26 -9.97 -18.00
N GLY A 606 23.80 -9.70 -16.77
CA GLY A 606 22.90 -10.60 -16.05
C GLY A 606 21.60 -10.85 -16.82
N ALA A 607 21.01 -9.80 -17.40
CA ALA A 607 19.82 -9.90 -18.23
C ALA A 607 20.06 -10.77 -19.48
N ILE A 608 21.15 -10.56 -20.23
CA ILE A 608 21.46 -11.37 -21.43
C ILE A 608 21.67 -12.84 -21.06
N ILE A 609 22.39 -13.14 -19.98
CA ILE A 609 22.63 -14.51 -19.53
C ILE A 609 21.31 -15.19 -19.14
N ALA A 610 20.47 -14.51 -18.34
CA ALA A 610 19.20 -15.05 -17.89
C ALA A 610 18.21 -15.24 -19.04
N SER A 611 17.93 -14.17 -19.81
CA SER A 611 16.97 -14.22 -20.92
C SER A 611 17.45 -15.15 -22.03
N GLY A 612 18.75 -15.14 -22.37
CA GLY A 612 19.33 -16.05 -23.36
C GLY A 612 19.27 -17.51 -22.93
N GLY A 613 19.64 -17.81 -21.68
CA GLY A 613 19.56 -19.17 -21.14
C GLY A 613 18.13 -19.72 -21.13
N LEU A 614 17.16 -18.91 -20.69
CA LEU A 614 15.74 -19.31 -20.66
C LEU A 614 15.16 -19.48 -22.07
N ALA A 615 15.48 -18.57 -23.00
CA ALA A 615 15.01 -18.65 -24.38
C ALA A 615 15.56 -19.88 -25.10
N MET A 616 16.85 -20.19 -24.94
CA MET A 616 17.48 -21.38 -25.52
C MET A 616 16.90 -22.66 -24.92
N LEU A 617 16.70 -22.72 -23.59
CA LEU A 617 16.09 -23.89 -22.96
C LEU A 617 14.67 -24.13 -23.49
N SER A 618 13.84 -23.09 -23.55
CA SER A 618 12.47 -23.21 -24.06
C SER A 618 12.43 -23.60 -25.53
N TYR A 619 13.33 -23.05 -26.36
CA TYR A 619 13.47 -23.45 -27.75
C TYR A 619 13.88 -24.92 -27.90
N VAL A 620 14.79 -25.42 -27.07
CA VAL A 620 15.15 -26.84 -27.10
C VAL A 620 13.95 -27.71 -26.71
N LEU A 621 13.25 -27.40 -25.62
CA LEU A 621 12.07 -28.18 -25.20
C LEU A 621 10.99 -28.26 -26.27
N ALA A 622 10.85 -27.23 -27.08
CA ALA A 622 9.97 -27.21 -28.22
C ALA A 622 10.39 -28.09 -29.37
N VAL A 623 11.67 -27.99 -29.78
CA VAL A 623 12.22 -28.86 -30.82
C VAL A 623 12.18 -30.32 -30.36
N LEU A 624 12.24 -30.59 -29.06
CA LEU A 624 12.02 -31.92 -28.50
C LEU A 624 10.55 -32.34 -28.47
N SER A 625 9.62 -31.39 -28.39
CA SER A 625 8.17 -31.68 -28.45
C SER A 625 7.75 -32.11 -29.86
N ALA A 626 8.50 -31.64 -30.85
CA ALA A 626 8.28 -31.82 -32.27
C ALA A 626 8.70 -33.19 -32.81
N ASP A 627 9.92 -33.57 -32.44
CA ASP A 627 10.63 -34.72 -32.96
C ASP A 627 11.56 -35.20 -31.84
N SER A 628 11.24 -36.33 -31.24
CA SER A 628 11.99 -36.88 -30.12
C SER A 628 13.40 -37.32 -30.54
N GLU A 629 13.62 -37.66 -31.81
CA GLU A 629 14.94 -37.97 -32.38
C GLU A 629 15.80 -36.72 -32.57
N SER A 630 15.20 -35.51 -32.53
CA SER A 630 15.97 -34.26 -32.59
C SER A 630 16.92 -34.08 -31.42
N ILE A 631 16.75 -34.81 -30.31
CA ILE A 631 17.70 -34.77 -29.18
C ILE A 631 19.08 -35.29 -29.56
N GLU A 632 19.16 -36.19 -30.55
CA GLU A 632 20.42 -36.77 -31.03
C GLU A 632 21.15 -35.83 -31.99
N LYS A 633 20.46 -34.80 -32.52
CA LYS A 633 21.05 -33.86 -33.44
C LYS A 633 22.06 -32.96 -32.70
N PRO A 634 23.28 -32.75 -33.24
CA PRO A 634 24.32 -31.97 -32.59
C PRO A 634 23.91 -30.53 -32.22
N ASN A 635 23.02 -29.92 -33.00
CA ASN A 635 22.49 -28.58 -32.74
C ASN A 635 21.62 -28.53 -31.48
N ALA A 636 20.73 -29.50 -31.26
CA ALA A 636 19.88 -29.56 -30.07
C ALA A 636 20.71 -29.78 -28.81
N ILE A 637 21.70 -30.68 -28.87
CA ILE A 637 22.65 -30.92 -27.77
C ILE A 637 23.46 -29.65 -27.48
N ALA A 638 24.00 -28.99 -28.50
CA ALA A 638 24.76 -27.75 -28.32
C ALA A 638 23.91 -26.64 -27.68
N LEU A 639 22.66 -26.47 -28.11
CA LEU A 639 21.72 -25.50 -27.53
C LEU A 639 21.36 -25.84 -26.09
N LEU A 640 21.12 -27.12 -25.76
CA LEU A 640 20.81 -27.59 -24.41
C LEU A 640 22.00 -27.39 -23.46
N VAL A 641 23.20 -27.77 -23.88
CA VAL A 641 24.42 -27.57 -23.09
C VAL A 641 24.65 -26.08 -22.88
N THR A 642 24.50 -25.26 -23.92
CA THR A 642 24.66 -23.80 -23.82
C THR A 642 23.63 -23.20 -22.86
N SER A 643 22.36 -23.60 -22.93
CA SER A 643 21.33 -23.11 -22.01
C SER A 643 21.63 -23.48 -20.56
N VAL A 644 22.06 -24.73 -20.31
CA VAL A 644 22.45 -25.19 -18.96
C VAL A 644 23.66 -24.42 -18.44
N VAL A 645 24.67 -24.19 -19.29
CA VAL A 645 25.86 -23.39 -18.94
C VAL A 645 25.47 -21.95 -18.62
N LEU A 646 24.63 -21.30 -19.41
CA LEU A 646 24.15 -19.94 -19.14
C LEU A 646 23.35 -19.86 -17.84
N MET A 647 22.44 -20.81 -17.60
CA MET A 647 21.68 -20.89 -16.36
C MET A 647 22.57 -21.10 -15.13
N ALA A 648 23.64 -21.90 -15.24
CA ALA A 648 24.62 -22.09 -14.18
C ALA A 648 25.55 -20.88 -14.00
N ALA A 649 25.85 -20.16 -15.08
CA ALA A 649 26.67 -18.95 -15.06
C ALA A 649 25.96 -17.76 -14.40
N PHE A 650 24.63 -17.67 -14.51
CA PHE A 650 23.85 -16.56 -13.96
C PHE A 650 24.04 -16.37 -12.43
N PRO A 651 23.86 -17.39 -11.56
CA PRO A 651 24.13 -17.26 -10.13
C PRO A 651 25.57 -16.85 -9.81
N PHE A 652 26.55 -17.32 -10.61
CA PHE A 652 27.95 -16.96 -10.43
C PHE A 652 28.20 -15.49 -10.79
N TRP A 653 27.66 -15.00 -11.89
CA TRP A 653 27.71 -13.58 -12.27
C TRP A 653 27.09 -12.68 -11.21
N ILE A 654 25.88 -13.01 -10.76
CA ILE A 654 25.20 -12.28 -9.69
C ILE A 654 26.02 -12.27 -8.41
N ARG A 655 26.67 -13.39 -8.05
CA ARG A 655 27.54 -13.44 -6.86
C ARG A 655 28.74 -12.50 -6.99
N ILE A 656 29.29 -12.33 -8.19
CA ILE A 656 30.35 -11.35 -8.46
C ILE A 656 29.80 -9.93 -8.30
N GLN A 657 28.62 -9.63 -8.85
CA GLN A 657 28.01 -8.30 -8.76
C GLN A 657 27.67 -7.92 -7.31
N GLU A 658 27.08 -8.83 -6.52
CA GLU A 658 26.80 -8.63 -5.10
C GLU A 658 28.08 -8.34 -4.31
N ARG A 659 29.16 -9.11 -4.54
CA ARG A 659 30.45 -8.88 -3.87
C ARG A 659 31.06 -7.53 -4.22
N LYS A 660 30.89 -7.08 -5.46
CA LYS A 660 31.37 -5.78 -5.95
C LYS A 660 30.43 -4.62 -5.61
N ARG A 661 29.31 -4.85 -4.91
CA ARG A 661 28.26 -3.86 -4.60
C ARG A 661 27.75 -3.12 -5.84
N ARG A 662 27.63 -3.83 -6.95
CA ARG A 662 27.11 -3.35 -8.24
C ARG A 662 25.64 -3.75 -8.38
N PRO A 663 24.86 -3.09 -9.28
CA PRO A 663 23.49 -3.50 -9.54
C PRO A 663 23.45 -4.97 -9.97
N ALA A 664 22.63 -5.74 -9.28
CA ALA A 664 22.42 -7.16 -9.54
C ALA A 664 20.94 -7.36 -9.84
N LEU A 665 20.65 -8.04 -10.96
CA LEU A 665 19.27 -8.23 -11.41
C LEU A 665 18.44 -9.03 -10.40
N ILE A 666 18.99 -10.13 -9.88
CA ILE A 666 18.37 -10.97 -8.84
C ILE A 666 19.44 -11.32 -7.81
N PRO A 667 19.58 -10.57 -6.70
CA PRO A 667 20.60 -10.81 -5.69
C PRO A 667 20.49 -12.22 -5.10
N ASN A 668 21.59 -13.01 -5.07
CA ASN A 668 21.59 -14.37 -4.52
C ASN A 668 21.19 -14.41 -3.04
N SER A 669 21.35 -13.30 -2.33
CA SER A 669 20.92 -13.14 -0.94
C SER A 669 19.42 -13.38 -0.72
N ILE A 670 18.55 -13.12 -1.70
CA ILE A 670 17.09 -13.31 -1.54
C ILE A 670 16.71 -14.78 -1.37
N TRP A 671 17.41 -15.68 -2.06
CA TRP A 671 17.16 -17.13 -2.04
C TRP A 671 17.56 -17.79 -0.71
N LYS A 672 18.27 -17.08 0.18
CA LYS A 672 18.55 -17.59 1.53
C LYS A 672 17.29 -17.65 2.40
N ASN A 673 16.27 -16.85 2.09
CA ASN A 673 14.99 -16.93 2.76
C ASN A 673 14.23 -18.19 2.28
N ARG A 674 14.11 -19.17 3.18
CA ARG A 674 13.46 -20.46 2.89
C ARG A 674 12.00 -20.29 2.49
N ALA A 675 11.26 -19.38 3.14
CA ALA A 675 9.86 -19.13 2.82
C ALA A 675 9.72 -18.58 1.41
N PHE A 676 10.53 -17.57 1.06
CA PHE A 676 10.54 -16.99 -0.29
C PHE A 676 10.90 -18.02 -1.38
N THR A 677 11.97 -18.78 -1.18
CA THR A 677 12.39 -19.82 -2.14
C THR A 677 11.29 -20.87 -2.33
N SER A 678 10.64 -21.28 -1.23
CA SER A 678 9.56 -22.26 -1.30
C SER A 678 8.33 -21.71 -2.02
N VAL A 679 7.93 -20.46 -1.74
CA VAL A 679 6.88 -19.74 -2.48
C VAL A 679 7.16 -19.72 -3.97
N CYS A 680 8.39 -19.37 -4.38
CA CYS A 680 8.79 -19.33 -5.79
C CYS A 680 8.70 -20.71 -6.45
N VAL A 681 9.14 -21.78 -5.79
CA VAL A 681 9.03 -23.14 -6.34
C VAL A 681 7.57 -23.59 -6.44
N THR A 682 6.76 -23.34 -5.41
CA THR A 682 5.34 -23.72 -5.43
C THR A 682 4.56 -22.93 -6.48
N VAL A 683 4.80 -21.62 -6.65
CA VAL A 683 4.10 -20.83 -7.68
C VAL A 683 4.51 -21.27 -9.09
N LEU A 684 5.78 -21.62 -9.31
CA LEU A 684 6.24 -22.15 -10.59
C LEU A 684 5.49 -23.44 -10.95
N LEU A 685 5.39 -24.37 -10.01
CA LEU A 685 4.69 -25.65 -10.23
C LEU A 685 3.18 -25.46 -10.40
N SER A 686 2.56 -24.62 -9.57
CA SER A 686 1.10 -24.41 -9.62
C SER A 686 0.66 -23.66 -10.87
N THR A 687 1.41 -22.64 -11.31
CA THR A 687 1.10 -21.90 -12.55
C THR A 687 1.34 -22.75 -13.80
N ALA A 688 2.38 -23.60 -13.79
CA ALA A 688 2.62 -24.61 -14.81
C ALA A 688 1.44 -25.57 -14.94
N VAL A 689 0.95 -26.12 -13.82
CA VAL A 689 -0.17 -27.07 -13.80
C VAL A 689 -1.48 -26.40 -14.20
N MET A 690 -1.81 -25.25 -13.64
CA MET A 690 -3.07 -24.53 -13.91
C MET A 690 -3.21 -24.21 -15.40
N ASN A 691 -2.22 -23.54 -16.00
CA ASN A 691 -2.29 -23.16 -17.43
C ASN A 691 -2.27 -24.41 -18.35
N SER A 692 -1.56 -25.47 -17.95
CA SER A 692 -1.59 -26.72 -18.72
C SER A 692 -2.93 -27.43 -18.58
N MET A 693 -3.57 -27.40 -17.41
CA MET A 693 -4.90 -27.96 -17.21
C MET A 693 -5.95 -27.25 -18.07
N GLU A 694 -5.94 -25.91 -18.12
CA GLU A 694 -6.87 -25.13 -18.96
C GLU A 694 -6.75 -25.54 -20.43
N LEU A 695 -5.51 -25.58 -20.95
CA LEU A 695 -5.26 -25.88 -22.35
C LEU A 695 -5.56 -27.35 -22.70
N PHE A 696 -5.06 -28.30 -21.91
CA PHE A 696 -5.30 -29.73 -22.17
C PHE A 696 -6.76 -30.13 -21.95
N SER A 697 -7.48 -29.48 -21.03
CA SER A 697 -8.93 -29.68 -20.87
C SER A 697 -9.69 -29.15 -22.09
N SER A 698 -9.31 -27.97 -22.62
CA SER A 698 -9.84 -27.43 -23.87
C SER A 698 -9.63 -28.40 -25.04
N LEU A 699 -8.41 -28.90 -25.23
CA LEU A 699 -8.07 -29.87 -26.27
C LEU A 699 -8.82 -31.19 -26.08
N PHE A 700 -8.98 -31.68 -24.85
CA PHE A 700 -9.78 -32.87 -24.58
C PHE A 700 -11.25 -32.68 -25.00
N PHE A 701 -11.88 -31.54 -24.68
CA PHE A 701 -13.26 -31.29 -25.07
C PHE A 701 -13.43 -31.16 -26.59
N GLN A 702 -12.48 -30.51 -27.28
CA GLN A 702 -12.60 -30.24 -28.71
C GLN A 702 -12.10 -31.41 -29.59
N GLU A 703 -10.94 -31.98 -29.31
CA GLU A 703 -10.33 -33.01 -30.16
C GLU A 703 -10.71 -34.44 -29.75
N VAL A 704 -10.97 -34.70 -28.46
CA VAL A 704 -11.35 -36.04 -27.99
C VAL A 704 -12.86 -36.22 -27.90
N GLN A 705 -13.59 -35.24 -27.37
CA GLN A 705 -15.07 -35.28 -27.30
C GLN A 705 -15.76 -34.65 -28.52
N SER A 706 -15.01 -34.04 -29.45
CA SER A 706 -15.54 -33.41 -30.66
C SER A 706 -16.60 -32.34 -30.41
N LEU A 707 -16.47 -31.60 -29.29
CA LEU A 707 -17.35 -30.49 -28.94
C LEU A 707 -16.90 -29.21 -29.64
N SER A 708 -17.83 -28.26 -29.85
CA SER A 708 -17.50 -26.96 -30.43
C SER A 708 -16.65 -26.09 -29.49
N ALA A 709 -16.02 -25.04 -30.03
CA ALA A 709 -15.19 -24.13 -29.23
C ALA A 709 -16.02 -23.42 -28.14
N ILE A 710 -17.25 -22.99 -28.46
CA ILE A 710 -18.18 -22.43 -27.47
C ILE A 710 -18.46 -23.46 -26.36
N GLN A 711 -18.74 -24.71 -26.72
CA GLN A 711 -19.04 -25.76 -25.74
C GLN A 711 -17.87 -26.11 -24.83
N ALA A 712 -16.63 -26.06 -25.35
CA ALA A 712 -15.42 -26.21 -24.56
C ALA A 712 -15.25 -25.03 -23.60
N SER A 713 -15.41 -23.79 -24.07
CA SER A 713 -15.29 -22.58 -23.23
C SER A 713 -16.28 -22.57 -22.06
N LEU A 714 -17.54 -22.95 -22.30
CA LEU A 714 -18.57 -23.02 -21.27
C LEU A 714 -18.25 -24.08 -20.19
N ARG A 715 -17.51 -25.13 -20.55
CA ARG A 715 -17.10 -26.19 -19.61
C ARG A 715 -15.90 -25.79 -18.76
N LEU A 716 -15.09 -24.82 -19.19
CA LEU A 716 -13.96 -24.30 -18.41
C LEU A 716 -14.37 -23.14 -17.48
N LEU A 717 -15.50 -22.47 -17.76
CA LEU A 717 -16.02 -21.35 -16.95
C LEU A 717 -16.08 -21.59 -15.42
N PRO A 718 -16.42 -22.79 -14.90
CA PRO A 718 -16.45 -23.00 -13.45
C PRO A 718 -15.11 -22.76 -12.75
N ALA A 719 -13.98 -23.03 -13.40
CA ALA A 719 -12.66 -22.71 -12.86
C ALA A 719 -12.53 -21.20 -12.57
N LEU A 720 -13.02 -20.37 -13.48
CA LEU A 720 -12.92 -18.91 -13.39
C LEU A 720 -13.83 -18.33 -12.30
N ILE A 721 -15.07 -18.83 -12.23
CA ILE A 721 -16.02 -18.44 -11.18
C ILE A 721 -15.48 -18.83 -9.81
N PHE A 722 -15.01 -20.07 -9.67
CA PHE A 722 -14.50 -20.58 -8.40
C PHE A 722 -13.20 -19.88 -7.99
N GLY A 723 -12.27 -19.66 -8.92
CA GLY A 723 -11.03 -18.92 -8.66
C GLY A 723 -11.28 -17.48 -8.17
N THR A 724 -12.30 -16.81 -8.72
CA THR A 724 -12.71 -15.48 -8.24
C THR A 724 -13.23 -15.52 -6.80
N VAL A 725 -14.06 -16.51 -6.46
CA VAL A 725 -14.58 -16.72 -5.10
C VAL A 725 -13.45 -17.07 -4.12
N LEU A 726 -12.49 -17.89 -4.55
CA LEU A 726 -11.32 -18.27 -3.78
C LEU A 726 -10.44 -17.06 -3.45
N ASN A 727 -10.14 -16.20 -4.42
CA ASN A 727 -9.36 -14.98 -4.21
C ASN A 727 -10.02 -14.07 -3.14
N LEU A 728 -11.35 -13.89 -3.20
CA LEU A 728 -12.08 -13.10 -2.20
C LEU A 728 -12.05 -13.74 -0.81
N SER A 729 -12.30 -15.05 -0.73
CA SER A 729 -12.34 -15.78 0.54
C SER A 729 -10.96 -15.89 1.21
N THR A 730 -9.88 -16.00 0.41
CA THR A 730 -8.50 -16.08 0.90
C THR A 730 -8.12 -14.80 1.65
N GLY A 731 -8.51 -13.63 1.14
CA GLY A 731 -8.30 -12.36 1.82
C GLY A 731 -8.95 -12.26 3.22
N LEU A 732 -10.03 -13.02 3.46
CA LEU A 732 -10.74 -13.05 4.75
C LEU A 732 -10.24 -14.12 5.73
N LEU A 733 -9.46 -15.10 5.23
CA LEU A 733 -9.01 -16.27 6.00
C LEU A 733 -7.51 -16.26 6.30
N VAL A 734 -6.73 -15.43 5.58
CA VAL A 734 -5.26 -15.44 5.63
C VAL A 734 -4.68 -15.06 6.99
N ASP A 735 -5.37 -14.20 7.73
CA ASP A 735 -5.05 -13.75 9.09
C ASP A 735 -5.40 -14.81 10.15
N ARG A 736 -6.28 -15.76 9.82
CA ARG A 736 -6.76 -16.79 10.76
C ARG A 736 -5.95 -18.07 10.71
N LEU A 737 -5.45 -18.44 9.52
CA LEU A 737 -4.80 -19.72 9.24
C LEU A 737 -3.27 -19.57 9.03
N PRO A 738 -2.45 -20.53 9.51
CA PRO A 738 -1.03 -20.55 9.17
C PRO A 738 -0.80 -20.76 7.67
N VAL A 739 0.20 -20.08 7.10
CA VAL A 739 0.51 -20.15 5.66
C VAL A 739 0.78 -21.57 5.17
N LEU A 740 1.43 -22.40 5.99
CA LEU A 740 1.65 -23.81 5.69
C LEU A 740 0.36 -24.53 5.30
N TRP A 741 -0.70 -24.38 6.11
CA TRP A 741 -1.94 -25.12 5.90
C TRP A 741 -2.74 -24.57 4.72
N LEU A 742 -2.73 -23.26 4.52
CA LEU A 742 -3.35 -22.63 3.35
C LEU A 742 -2.75 -23.18 2.05
N VAL A 743 -1.42 -23.14 1.93
CA VAL A 743 -0.73 -23.57 0.72
C VAL A 743 -0.82 -25.08 0.50
N LEU A 744 -0.67 -25.87 1.58
CA LEU A 744 -0.72 -27.33 1.49
C LEU A 744 -2.11 -27.82 1.08
N VAL A 745 -3.17 -27.32 1.71
CA VAL A 745 -4.55 -27.68 1.36
C VAL A 745 -4.87 -27.24 -0.06
N ALA A 746 -4.49 -26.02 -0.44
CA ALA A 746 -4.69 -25.53 -1.80
C ALA A 746 -4.00 -26.41 -2.85
N SER A 747 -2.77 -26.83 -2.57
CA SER A 747 -2.00 -27.71 -3.47
C SER A 747 -2.61 -29.11 -3.59
N ILE A 748 -3.14 -29.67 -2.48
CA ILE A 748 -3.85 -30.96 -2.48
C ILE A 748 -5.16 -30.85 -3.27
N CYS A 749 -5.92 -29.77 -3.08
CA CYS A 749 -7.15 -29.52 -3.84
C CYS A 749 -6.85 -29.45 -5.34
N THR A 750 -5.87 -28.64 -5.77
CA THR A 750 -5.49 -28.57 -7.18
C THR A 750 -4.94 -29.89 -7.70
N ALA A 751 -4.26 -30.71 -6.91
CA ALA A 751 -3.83 -32.05 -7.33
C ALA A 751 -5.01 -32.97 -7.71
N GLY A 752 -6.19 -32.76 -7.10
CA GLY A 752 -7.40 -33.50 -7.45
C GLY A 752 -7.85 -33.25 -8.90
N SER A 753 -7.61 -32.07 -9.46
CA SER A 753 -8.00 -31.71 -10.82
C SER A 753 -7.34 -32.56 -11.92
N PRO A 754 -6.00 -32.60 -12.05
CA PRO A 754 -5.34 -33.47 -13.01
C PRO A 754 -5.58 -34.94 -12.72
N LEU A 755 -5.75 -35.36 -11.45
CA LEU A 755 -6.08 -36.75 -11.13
C LEU A 755 -7.43 -37.17 -11.72
N LEU A 756 -8.46 -36.34 -11.58
CA LEU A 756 -9.78 -36.59 -12.14
C LEU A 756 -9.73 -36.65 -13.67
N MET A 757 -8.99 -35.73 -14.31
CA MET A 757 -8.82 -35.72 -15.78
C MET A 757 -7.95 -36.88 -16.29
N ALA A 758 -6.97 -37.36 -15.52
CA ALA A 758 -6.18 -38.53 -15.87
C ALA A 758 -7.03 -39.82 -15.91
N LEU A 759 -8.04 -39.91 -15.04
CA LEU A 759 -8.95 -41.05 -14.92
C LEU A 759 -10.21 -40.91 -15.80
N ILE A 760 -10.43 -39.75 -16.42
CA ILE A 760 -11.69 -39.45 -17.11
C ILE A 760 -11.90 -40.36 -18.32
N SER A 761 -13.14 -40.82 -18.50
CA SER A 761 -13.57 -41.52 -19.73
C SER A 761 -14.24 -40.52 -20.67
N PRO A 762 -13.97 -40.55 -21.99
CA PRO A 762 -14.60 -39.63 -22.96
C PRO A 762 -16.13 -39.69 -22.98
N ARG A 763 -16.72 -40.82 -22.56
CA ARG A 763 -18.17 -41.03 -22.50
C ARG A 763 -18.81 -40.60 -21.18
N LEU A 764 -18.00 -40.20 -20.20
CA LEU A 764 -18.50 -39.79 -18.90
C LEU A 764 -19.22 -38.45 -19.03
N ASP A 765 -20.36 -38.32 -18.36
CA ASP A 765 -21.08 -37.05 -18.27
C ASP A 765 -20.21 -35.99 -17.58
N TYR A 766 -20.24 -34.77 -18.10
CA TYR A 766 -19.41 -33.64 -17.66
C TYR A 766 -19.53 -33.40 -16.15
N TRP A 767 -20.76 -33.46 -15.64
CA TRP A 767 -21.09 -33.21 -14.23
C TRP A 767 -20.52 -34.25 -13.26
N ARG A 768 -20.12 -35.43 -13.73
CA ARG A 768 -19.62 -36.52 -12.88
C ARG A 768 -18.09 -36.54 -12.74
N GLY A 769 -17.38 -35.75 -13.56
CA GLY A 769 -15.91 -35.77 -13.57
C GLY A 769 -15.32 -34.41 -13.89
N ALA A 770 -15.39 -34.02 -15.17
CA ALA A 770 -14.77 -32.81 -15.69
C ALA A 770 -15.17 -31.54 -14.91
N PHE A 771 -16.44 -31.39 -14.51
CA PHE A 771 -16.89 -30.25 -13.69
C PHE A 771 -16.08 -30.09 -12.40
N PHE A 772 -15.91 -31.17 -11.63
CA PHE A 772 -15.14 -31.13 -10.39
C PHE A 772 -13.64 -30.89 -10.65
N ALA A 773 -13.11 -31.39 -11.77
CA ALA A 773 -11.75 -31.08 -12.16
C ALA A 773 -11.57 -29.57 -12.40
N GLN A 774 -12.47 -28.92 -13.15
CA GLN A 774 -12.39 -27.48 -13.41
C GLN A 774 -12.58 -26.65 -12.12
N VAL A 775 -13.46 -27.07 -11.20
CA VAL A 775 -13.63 -26.38 -9.92
C VAL A 775 -12.37 -26.45 -9.04
N LEU A 776 -11.68 -27.60 -9.01
CA LEU A 776 -10.50 -27.78 -8.15
C LEU A 776 -9.23 -27.13 -8.71
N GLU A 777 -9.15 -26.99 -10.02
CA GLU A 777 -8.00 -26.49 -10.78
C GLU A 777 -7.39 -25.18 -10.24
N PRO A 778 -8.14 -24.05 -10.11
CA PRO A 778 -7.57 -22.73 -9.80
C PRO A 778 -7.03 -22.61 -8.35
N THR A 779 -7.35 -23.56 -7.46
CA THR A 779 -7.18 -23.43 -6.00
C THR A 779 -5.78 -23.02 -5.57
N ALA A 780 -4.76 -23.75 -6.01
CA ALA A 780 -3.37 -23.48 -5.67
C ALA A 780 -2.87 -22.20 -6.33
N GLY A 781 -3.17 -21.97 -7.62
CA GLY A 781 -2.70 -20.81 -8.36
C GLY A 781 -3.10 -19.49 -7.70
N ASP A 782 -4.39 -19.36 -7.38
CA ASP A 782 -4.96 -18.13 -6.79
C ASP A 782 -4.50 -17.90 -5.34
N ILE A 783 -4.54 -18.95 -4.51
CA ILE A 783 -4.14 -18.86 -3.11
C ILE A 783 -2.63 -18.58 -3.00
N LEU A 784 -1.80 -19.27 -3.77
CA LEU A 784 -0.34 -19.07 -3.76
C LEU A 784 0.06 -17.70 -4.26
N TYR A 785 -0.65 -17.13 -5.24
CA TYR A 785 -0.36 -15.79 -5.71
C TYR A 785 -0.59 -14.76 -4.61
N THR A 786 -1.73 -14.84 -3.92
CA THR A 786 -2.07 -13.96 -2.79
C THR A 786 -1.11 -14.16 -1.61
N VAL A 787 -0.93 -15.40 -1.15
CA VAL A 787 -0.04 -15.73 -0.02
C VAL A 787 1.41 -15.39 -0.33
N GLY A 788 1.86 -15.60 -1.58
CA GLY A 788 3.21 -15.29 -2.01
C GLY A 788 3.56 -13.81 -1.88
N LEU A 789 2.65 -12.93 -2.30
CA LEU A 789 2.82 -11.48 -2.13
C LEU A 789 2.89 -11.06 -0.67
N ILE A 790 2.10 -11.69 0.21
CA ILE A 790 2.14 -11.42 1.65
C ILE A 790 3.45 -11.93 2.26
N VAL A 791 3.92 -13.12 1.88
CA VAL A 791 5.23 -13.65 2.32
C VAL A 791 6.38 -12.75 1.88
N ILE A 792 6.28 -12.13 0.69
CA ILE A 792 7.26 -11.16 0.21
C ILE A 792 7.23 -9.89 1.06
N SER A 793 6.04 -9.35 1.33
CA SER A 793 5.85 -8.18 2.18
C SER A 793 6.38 -8.38 3.60
N ASP A 794 6.11 -9.53 4.21
CA ASP A 794 6.55 -9.85 5.58
C ASP A 794 8.02 -10.33 5.64
N GLY A 795 8.54 -10.85 4.53
CA GLY A 795 9.85 -11.51 4.46
C GLY A 795 11.01 -10.60 4.06
N PHE A 796 10.74 -9.41 3.50
CA PHE A 796 11.75 -8.50 2.98
C PHE A 796 11.52 -7.03 3.37
N PRO A 797 12.58 -6.22 3.51
CA PRO A 797 12.47 -4.75 3.67
C PRO A 797 11.79 -4.08 2.48
N GLU A 798 11.13 -2.93 2.68
CA GLU A 798 10.37 -2.21 1.66
C GLU A 798 11.15 -1.97 0.35
N GLN A 799 12.46 -1.67 0.43
CA GLN A 799 13.29 -1.43 -0.75
C GLN A 799 13.53 -2.69 -1.60
N MET A 800 13.40 -3.88 -1.01
CA MET A 800 13.58 -5.17 -1.68
C MET A 800 12.26 -5.84 -2.05
N GLN A 801 11.12 -5.40 -1.50
CA GLN A 801 9.81 -5.99 -1.79
C GLN A 801 9.42 -5.88 -3.27
N GLY A 802 9.67 -4.73 -3.91
CA GLY A 802 9.38 -4.55 -5.34
C GLY A 802 10.19 -5.51 -6.22
N LEU A 803 11.47 -5.69 -5.90
CA LEU A 803 12.35 -6.64 -6.56
C LEU A 803 11.92 -8.10 -6.32
N ALA A 804 11.63 -8.47 -5.07
CA ALA A 804 11.18 -9.81 -4.72
C ALA A 804 9.82 -10.15 -5.37
N GLY A 805 8.91 -9.17 -5.45
CA GLY A 805 7.65 -9.27 -6.20
C GLY A 805 7.88 -9.48 -7.69
N ALA A 806 8.78 -8.72 -8.31
CA ALA A 806 9.12 -8.90 -9.72
C ALA A 806 9.75 -10.27 -10.01
N VAL A 807 10.60 -10.78 -9.11
CA VAL A 807 11.15 -12.14 -9.20
C VAL A 807 10.04 -13.18 -9.08
N PHE A 808 9.13 -13.02 -8.12
CA PHE A 808 7.98 -13.91 -7.95
C PHE A 808 7.09 -13.97 -9.21
N SER A 809 6.73 -12.82 -9.78
CA SER A 809 5.97 -12.76 -11.03
C SER A 809 6.74 -13.35 -12.22
N THR A 810 8.05 -13.14 -12.29
CA THR A 810 8.91 -13.74 -13.33
C THR A 810 8.89 -15.26 -13.24
N VAL A 811 9.04 -15.82 -12.04
CA VAL A 811 9.01 -17.26 -11.79
C VAL A 811 7.64 -17.86 -12.14
N SER A 812 6.55 -17.15 -11.83
CA SER A 812 5.19 -17.51 -12.25
C SER A 812 5.06 -17.57 -13.77
N GLN A 813 5.44 -16.51 -14.50
CA GLN A 813 5.36 -16.46 -15.97
C GLN A 813 6.24 -17.53 -16.65
N PHE A 814 7.42 -17.77 -16.10
CA PHE A 814 8.28 -18.84 -16.56
C PHE A 814 7.67 -20.23 -16.31
N GLY A 815 7.00 -20.42 -15.16
CA GLY A 815 6.26 -21.65 -14.84
C GLY A 815 5.20 -21.98 -15.90
N ILE A 816 4.43 -21.00 -16.37
CA ILE A 816 3.45 -21.16 -17.45
C ILE A 816 4.11 -21.75 -18.70
N SER A 817 5.19 -21.13 -19.17
CA SER A 817 5.85 -21.54 -20.41
C SER A 817 6.52 -22.90 -20.30
N LEU A 818 7.27 -23.12 -19.21
CA LEU A 818 7.96 -24.39 -18.95
C LEU A 818 6.96 -25.53 -18.77
N GLY A 819 5.87 -25.28 -18.05
CA GLY A 819 4.78 -26.23 -17.83
C GLY A 819 4.18 -26.71 -19.14
N LEU A 820 3.66 -25.78 -19.94
CA LEU A 820 3.04 -26.10 -21.23
C LEU A 820 3.98 -26.87 -22.16
N SER A 821 5.24 -26.41 -22.26
CA SER A 821 6.24 -27.07 -23.12
C SER A 821 6.54 -28.49 -22.65
N THR A 822 6.71 -28.69 -21.33
CA THR A 822 6.99 -30.02 -20.76
C THR A 822 5.81 -30.98 -20.95
N MET A 823 4.59 -30.51 -20.70
CA MET A 823 3.39 -31.32 -20.87
C MET A 823 3.16 -31.67 -22.34
N GLN A 824 3.49 -30.77 -23.27
CA GLN A 824 3.45 -31.07 -24.69
C GLN A 824 4.42 -32.19 -25.07
N VAL A 825 5.69 -32.11 -24.63
CA VAL A 825 6.68 -33.19 -24.85
C VAL A 825 6.12 -34.52 -24.37
N ILE A 826 5.61 -34.57 -23.13
CA ILE A 826 5.07 -35.80 -22.53
C ILE A 826 3.88 -36.34 -23.34
N SER A 827 2.95 -35.45 -23.73
CA SER A 827 1.79 -35.82 -24.53
C SER A 827 2.19 -36.43 -25.88
N ASN A 828 3.11 -35.77 -26.58
CA ASN A 828 3.54 -36.17 -27.92
C ASN A 828 4.30 -37.49 -27.88
N LEU A 829 5.28 -37.63 -26.98
CA LEU A 829 6.03 -38.89 -26.80
C LEU A 829 5.11 -40.09 -26.58
N VAL A 830 4.14 -39.96 -25.66
CA VAL A 830 3.21 -41.05 -25.37
C VAL A 830 2.24 -41.31 -26.53
N THR A 831 1.85 -40.27 -27.27
CA THR A 831 0.99 -40.41 -28.47
C THR A 831 1.74 -41.15 -29.59
N GLU A 832 3.01 -40.82 -29.82
CA GLU A 832 3.89 -41.47 -30.79
C GLU A 832 4.11 -42.96 -30.48
N GLU A 833 4.29 -43.33 -29.22
CA GLU A 833 4.46 -44.73 -28.80
C GLU A 833 3.18 -45.59 -28.93
N THR A 834 2.01 -44.98 -29.17
CA THR A 834 0.77 -45.74 -29.27
C THR A 834 0.72 -46.66 -30.50
N LYS A 835 0.01 -47.77 -30.40
CA LYS A 835 -0.19 -48.72 -31.53
C LYS A 835 -1.15 -48.20 -32.63
N TYR A 836 -1.73 -47.02 -32.46
CA TYR A 836 -2.65 -46.46 -33.45
C TYR A 836 -1.88 -45.96 -34.67
N ARG A 837 -2.36 -46.32 -35.88
CA ARG A 837 -1.76 -45.88 -37.15
C ARG A 837 -1.97 -44.39 -37.39
N ASP A 838 -3.14 -43.88 -37.03
CA ASP A 838 -3.46 -42.46 -37.05
C ASP A 838 -3.23 -41.85 -35.66
N LYS A 839 -2.18 -41.03 -35.55
CA LYS A 839 -1.79 -40.35 -34.32
C LYS A 839 -2.71 -39.17 -33.98
N SER A 840 -3.47 -38.67 -34.95
CA SER A 840 -4.47 -37.62 -34.75
C SER A 840 -5.82 -38.16 -34.27
N SER A 841 -5.97 -39.50 -34.18
CA SER A 841 -7.23 -40.10 -33.74
C SER A 841 -7.52 -39.80 -32.26
N PRO A 842 -8.80 -39.56 -31.87
CA PRO A 842 -9.19 -39.30 -30.49
C PRO A 842 -8.65 -40.30 -29.45
N PRO A 843 -8.61 -41.62 -29.72
CA PRO A 843 -8.03 -42.59 -28.77
C PRO A 843 -6.51 -42.49 -28.59
N ALA A 844 -5.78 -42.04 -29.63
CA ALA A 844 -4.34 -41.81 -29.55
C ALA A 844 -4.04 -40.55 -28.73
N LEU A 845 -4.69 -39.42 -29.06
CA LEU A 845 -4.56 -38.15 -28.35
C LEU A 845 -4.94 -38.27 -26.86
N LEU A 846 -6.00 -39.02 -26.55
CA LEU A 846 -6.41 -39.25 -25.16
C LEU A 846 -5.31 -39.91 -24.32
N LYS A 847 -4.49 -40.80 -24.89
CA LYS A 847 -3.39 -41.42 -24.15
C LYS A 847 -2.29 -40.41 -23.84
N GLY A 848 -1.93 -39.56 -24.80
CA GLY A 848 -0.99 -38.44 -24.58
C GLY A 848 -1.49 -37.45 -23.53
N TYR A 849 -2.76 -37.03 -23.64
CA TYR A 849 -3.37 -36.10 -22.68
C TYR A 849 -3.43 -36.69 -21.27
N ARG A 850 -3.75 -37.98 -21.12
CA ARG A 850 -3.69 -38.67 -19.82
C ARG A 850 -2.29 -38.71 -19.22
N ALA A 851 -1.26 -38.92 -20.03
CA ALA A 851 0.12 -38.89 -19.53
C ALA A 851 0.49 -37.51 -18.99
N SER A 852 0.07 -36.46 -19.69
CA SER A 852 0.24 -35.08 -19.24
C SER A 852 -0.52 -34.80 -17.95
N PHE A 853 -1.77 -35.26 -17.82
CA PHE A 853 -2.53 -35.13 -16.57
C PHE A 853 -1.85 -35.88 -15.41
N TRP A 854 -1.30 -37.08 -15.62
CA TRP A 854 -0.51 -37.77 -14.60
C TRP A 854 0.77 -37.01 -14.20
N ALA A 855 1.46 -36.41 -15.16
CA ALA A 855 2.62 -35.57 -14.89
C ALA A 855 2.25 -34.31 -14.09
N MET A 856 1.14 -33.66 -14.42
CA MET A 856 0.59 -32.52 -13.66
C MET A 856 0.23 -32.92 -12.22
N PHE A 857 -0.37 -34.10 -12.03
CA PHE A 857 -0.62 -34.64 -10.69
C PHE A 857 0.69 -34.82 -9.91
N GLY A 858 1.71 -35.44 -10.51
CA GLY A 858 3.04 -35.57 -9.91
C GLY A 858 3.68 -34.24 -9.53
N ALA A 859 3.56 -33.23 -10.40
CA ALA A 859 4.05 -31.87 -10.12
C ALA A 859 3.35 -31.22 -8.92
N MET A 860 2.03 -31.43 -8.77
CA MET A 860 1.30 -30.93 -7.60
C MET A 860 1.64 -31.68 -6.32
N ILE A 861 1.89 -32.99 -6.37
CA ILE A 861 2.39 -33.74 -5.22
C ILE A 861 3.78 -33.23 -4.80
N LEU A 862 4.66 -32.92 -5.75
CA LEU A 862 5.94 -32.27 -5.46
C LEU A 862 5.72 -30.89 -4.81
N SER A 863 4.76 -30.10 -5.31
CA SER A 863 4.39 -28.81 -4.71
C SER A 863 3.94 -28.97 -3.25
N CYS A 864 3.15 -30.01 -2.94
CA CYS A 864 2.76 -30.34 -1.56
C CYS A 864 3.96 -30.64 -0.68
N PHE A 865 4.95 -31.41 -1.16
CA PHE A 865 6.17 -31.66 -0.41
C PHE A 865 6.95 -30.37 -0.17
N VAL A 866 7.18 -29.56 -1.21
CA VAL A 866 7.89 -28.28 -1.08
C VAL A 866 7.17 -27.37 -0.08
N ALA A 867 5.84 -27.28 -0.15
CA ALA A 867 5.05 -26.51 0.80
C ALA A 867 5.22 -27.05 2.24
N ALA A 868 5.11 -28.37 2.40
CA ALA A 868 5.20 -29.05 3.69
C ALA A 868 6.55 -28.89 4.38
N PHE A 869 7.65 -28.71 3.64
CA PHE A 869 8.99 -28.46 4.21
C PHE A 869 9.33 -26.97 4.29
N GLY A 870 8.98 -26.22 3.26
CA GLY A 870 9.29 -24.80 3.08
C GLY A 870 8.59 -23.88 4.06
N PHE A 871 7.33 -24.18 4.36
CA PHE A 871 6.49 -23.34 5.23
C PHE A 871 6.40 -23.84 6.67
N ARG A 872 7.16 -24.86 7.09
CA ARG A 872 7.09 -25.40 8.48
C ARG A 872 7.31 -24.34 9.56
N LYS A 873 8.09 -23.31 9.25
CA LYS A 873 8.38 -22.18 10.15
C LYS A 873 7.67 -20.89 9.76
N ALA A 874 6.90 -20.91 8.67
CA ALA A 874 6.04 -19.80 8.29
C ALA A 874 4.82 -19.86 9.21
N GLY A 875 4.77 -18.96 10.18
CA GLY A 875 3.65 -18.85 11.11
C GLY A 875 2.38 -18.34 10.42
N LYS A 876 1.51 -17.69 11.20
CA LYS A 876 0.44 -16.87 10.63
C LYS A 876 1.06 -15.61 10.04
N VAL A 877 0.59 -15.24 8.85
CA VAL A 877 1.13 -14.15 8.04
C VAL A 877 -0.02 -13.14 7.85
N GLY A 878 0.27 -11.85 7.90
CA GLY A 878 -0.77 -10.81 7.98
C GLY A 878 -1.25 -10.47 9.41
N LEU A 879 -0.70 -11.11 10.44
CA LEU A 879 -0.80 -10.63 11.81
C LEU A 879 0.30 -9.60 12.06
N LYS A 880 -0.06 -8.45 12.65
CA LYS A 880 0.89 -7.42 13.07
C LYS A 880 1.89 -8.07 14.05
N ARG A 881 3.13 -8.32 13.60
CA ARG A 881 4.19 -8.81 14.48
C ARG A 881 4.59 -7.67 15.42
N GLU A 882 4.43 -7.90 16.72
CA GLU A 882 4.74 -6.98 17.82
C GLU A 882 6.21 -6.55 17.86
#